data_AF-A0AA39CW86-F1
#
_entry.id   AF-A0AA39CW86-F1
#
_cell.length_a   1.000
_cell.length_b   1.000
_cell.length_c   1.000
_cell.angle_alpha   90.00
_cell.angle_beta   90.00
_cell.angle_gamma   90.00
#
_symmetry.space_group_name_H-M   'P 1'
#
loop_
_entity.id
_entity.type
_entity.pdbx_description
1 polymer ?
#
loop_
_entity_poly.entity_id
_entity_poly.type
_entity_poly.pdbx_seq_one_letter_code
_entity_poly.pdbx_strand_id
1 'polypeptide(L)'
;MAGAKRGCLLVVTLLLVLAAIVAGAGAWFFYKQSQFADVPLTPSADSVVIASGDGMNSVLRKLREAGVDEGQDTQWQLLARQLDAAGKLKVGEYALSNDLTPRELLLRMRAGKVLQHRVTIIEGWNIRQLRAALKRADPLLHTTDNLDDAALMDRLGFAGQHPEGRFLPETYVYQRGDSDLDVLKRAHGAMEKALDEAWESRAPDLPINTPYELLTLASIIEKETALASERPQIAGVFMRRLKIGMRLQTDPTVIYGIGAAYDGNIRRRDLTTDTPYNTYTRSGLTPTPIAMPSRDALMAAAQPAPGDALYFVAVGDGSGAHVFSPSLDKHNAAVARYLQQLRQQRTQETPALEGGEGAGKTTAINAIRECLRRHGHEVVLTREPGGTPLAERIRGLVLKPDAEIAAEPLSAEAELLLVFAARAQHVRQVIQPALQRGAYVLSDRFTDSSYAYQGGGRGLDPQWIADLERRAVGLLPGLTLLLDVDVAVGRARANGRDLWPDRIESEQDDFFQRVREVFRSRAQQDPQRFALVDAGQVQERVAADVVARRAFDQTVAALDADRLGHGLLICGPAGLGKREVALALADHVLARGDAAHATRTRQLIAAGTHPDLQLISFIPNKSGDKLRTEIVIEQVREITNKLALTPQYGVAQVVIVDPADAINRSAANALLKTLEEPQPGRYLWLISSDPARLPQTVRSRCQRLEFKLPPREEALAWLQQQGHSEAAAREALDAARGHPGQADNWLREDGLSLRRDVGRELEQLAAGKTGAVELAQKWCADDNAALRLRFAADLALAQASTDALTTPERLHKLAAWFDAANRTRDLLRTTVRADLAVVELLLAWNKGILSLAVKDKAALYSAYMPFVKNGGIFVPTPKRYFLGDEVFLLLTLPDSSERLPVAGKVIWVTPAGAQGNRTAGIGVQLADGQEGETTVRHKIETILAGLTGSDKPTHTM
;
A
#
# COMPACT_ATOMS: atom_id res chain seq x y z
N MET A 1 70.23 56.48 49.37
CA MET A 1 69.92 55.48 48.32
C MET A 1 68.64 54.67 48.60
N ALA A 2 67.52 55.32 48.96
CA ALA A 2 66.26 54.62 49.33
C ALA A 2 65.09 54.86 48.36
N GLY A 3 65.17 55.85 47.46
CA GLY A 3 64.11 56.17 46.50
C GLY A 3 64.08 55.26 45.26
N ALA A 4 65.25 54.83 44.76
CA ALA A 4 65.35 54.01 43.54
C ALA A 4 64.81 52.57 43.71
N LYS A 5 64.81 52.03 44.94
CA LYS A 5 64.31 50.67 45.23
C LYS A 5 62.78 50.57 45.23
N ARG A 6 62.07 51.66 45.55
CA ARG A 6 60.59 51.68 45.57
C ARG A 6 59.97 51.74 44.17
N GLY A 7 60.59 52.46 43.23
CA GLY A 7 60.15 52.49 41.84
C GLY A 7 60.33 51.14 41.12
N CYS A 8 61.45 50.46 41.37
CA CYS A 8 61.72 49.14 40.78
C CYS A 8 60.76 48.06 41.30
N LEU A 9 60.46 48.06 42.61
CA LEU A 9 59.50 47.12 43.19
C LEU A 9 58.09 47.29 42.61
N LEU A 10 57.67 48.53 42.35
CA LEU A 10 56.35 48.86 41.78
C LEU A 10 56.24 48.36 40.33
N VAL A 11 57.29 48.51 39.52
CA VAL A 11 57.34 48.00 38.14
C VAL A 11 57.33 46.47 38.11
N VAL A 12 58.11 45.80 38.96
CA VAL A 12 58.13 44.33 39.07
C VAL A 12 56.76 43.79 39.52
N THR A 13 56.13 44.44 40.49
CA THR A 13 54.79 44.05 40.95
C THR A 13 53.75 44.24 39.83
N LEU A 14 53.81 45.33 39.08
CA LEU A 14 52.91 45.57 37.94
C LEU A 14 53.10 44.51 36.83
N LEU A 15 54.35 44.15 36.54
CA LEU A 15 54.69 43.09 35.56
C LEU A 15 54.21 41.71 36.03
N LEU A 16 54.32 41.39 37.32
CA LEU A 16 53.83 40.13 37.88
C LEU A 16 52.29 40.07 37.86
N VAL A 17 51.61 41.17 38.17
CA VAL A 17 50.15 41.26 38.06
C VAL A 17 49.70 41.14 36.60
N LEU A 18 50.39 41.80 35.67
CA LEU A 18 50.10 41.67 34.24
C LEU A 18 50.33 40.22 33.74
N ALA A 19 51.44 39.59 34.16
CA ALA A 19 51.72 38.19 33.84
C ALA A 19 50.66 37.24 34.42
N ALA A 20 50.18 37.49 35.65
CA ALA A 20 49.10 36.71 36.26
C ALA A 20 47.76 36.91 35.53
N ILE A 21 47.44 38.13 35.08
CA ILE A 21 46.25 38.42 34.28
C ILE A 21 46.33 37.72 32.92
N VAL A 22 47.49 37.76 32.25
CA VAL A 22 47.71 37.08 30.97
C VAL A 22 47.63 35.56 31.15
N ALA A 23 48.22 35.01 32.20
CA ALA A 23 48.14 33.58 32.51
C ALA A 23 46.70 33.15 32.87
N GLY A 24 45.98 33.96 33.64
CA GLY A 24 44.57 33.73 33.98
C GLY A 24 43.65 33.81 32.76
N ALA A 25 43.84 34.81 31.89
CA ALA A 25 43.13 34.93 30.63
C ALA A 25 43.44 33.77 29.68
N GLY A 26 44.71 33.33 29.62
CA GLY A 26 45.14 32.16 28.86
C GLY A 26 44.54 30.86 29.37
N ALA A 27 44.52 30.64 30.69
CA ALA A 27 43.91 29.49 31.31
C ALA A 27 42.38 29.47 31.12
N TRP A 28 41.72 30.62 31.24
CA TRP A 28 40.28 30.77 30.97
C TRP A 28 39.94 30.51 29.50
N PHE A 29 40.75 31.02 28.57
CA PHE A 29 40.60 30.77 27.14
C PHE A 29 40.80 29.28 26.81
N PHE A 30 41.84 28.66 27.37
CA PHE A 30 42.09 27.23 27.20
C PHE A 30 40.94 26.38 27.78
N TYR A 31 40.44 26.74 28.97
CA TYR A 31 39.30 26.08 29.60
C TYR A 31 38.05 26.17 28.71
N LYS A 32 37.69 27.37 28.23
CA LYS A 32 36.55 27.55 27.31
C LYS A 32 36.73 26.79 25.99
N GLN A 33 37.95 26.77 25.43
CA GLN A 33 38.25 26.04 24.21
C GLN A 33 38.13 24.52 24.40
N SER A 34 38.58 24.01 25.55
CA SER A 34 38.46 22.59 25.89
C SER A 34 37.01 22.17 26.12
N GLN A 35 36.19 23.00 26.78
CA GLN A 35 34.76 22.74 26.92
C GLN A 35 34.07 22.68 25.57
N PHE A 36 34.32 23.66 24.69
CA PHE A 36 33.71 23.68 23.35
C PHE A 36 34.01 22.40 22.56
N ALA A 37 35.27 21.92 22.57
CA ALA A 37 35.68 20.78 21.76
C ALA A 37 34.88 19.49 22.08
N ASP A 38 34.37 19.38 23.30
CA ASP A 38 33.73 18.17 23.83
C ASP A 38 32.24 18.40 24.19
N VAL A 39 31.66 19.55 23.83
CA VAL A 39 30.21 19.80 23.93
C VAL A 39 29.47 19.02 22.84
N PRO A 40 28.37 18.31 23.17
CA PRO A 40 27.53 17.67 22.17
C PRO A 40 26.91 18.68 21.19
N LEU A 41 26.90 18.34 19.91
CA LEU A 41 26.28 19.14 18.85
C LEU A 41 24.74 19.05 18.91
N THR A 42 24.05 20.10 18.45
CA THR A 42 22.59 20.11 18.29
C THR A 42 22.20 20.50 16.85
N PRO A 43 22.61 19.70 15.85
CA PRO A 43 22.36 20.00 14.44
C PRO A 43 20.86 20.00 14.11
N SER A 44 20.44 20.82 13.15
CA SER A 44 19.09 20.80 12.58
C SER A 44 18.97 19.87 11.37
N ALA A 45 20.09 19.51 10.75
CA ALA A 45 20.16 18.56 9.63
C ALA A 45 20.86 17.25 10.02
N ASP A 46 20.48 16.15 9.38
CA ASP A 46 21.03 14.81 9.66
C ASP A 46 22.46 14.59 9.13
N SER A 47 22.92 15.45 8.21
CA SER A 47 24.26 15.34 7.63
C SER A 47 24.75 16.66 7.02
N VAL A 48 26.06 16.72 6.76
CA VAL A 48 26.72 17.83 6.05
C VAL A 48 27.57 17.28 4.90
N VAL A 49 27.51 17.94 3.74
CA VAL A 49 28.25 17.53 2.53
C VAL A 49 29.48 18.42 2.32
N ILE A 50 30.67 17.84 2.41
CA ILE A 50 31.94 18.48 2.06
C ILE A 50 32.26 18.16 0.60
N ALA A 51 32.33 19.19 -0.24
CA ALA A 51 32.63 19.09 -1.66
C ALA A 51 34.13 19.30 -1.92
N SER A 52 34.59 18.87 -3.10
CA SER A 52 35.95 19.16 -3.54
C SER A 52 36.16 20.68 -3.65
N GLY A 53 37.26 21.19 -3.07
CA GLY A 53 37.57 22.62 -3.02
C GLY A 53 37.04 23.37 -1.80
N ASP A 54 36.26 22.72 -0.92
CA ASP A 54 35.82 23.35 0.32
C ASP A 54 36.99 23.59 1.29
N GLY A 55 37.28 24.87 1.57
CA GLY A 55 38.13 25.27 2.69
C GLY A 55 37.40 25.25 4.03
N MET A 56 38.15 25.40 5.13
CA MET A 56 37.58 25.37 6.50
C MET A 56 36.41 26.35 6.68
N ASN A 57 36.48 27.55 6.09
CA ASN A 57 35.40 28.53 6.20
C ASN A 57 34.13 28.09 5.45
N SER A 58 34.27 27.42 4.30
CA SER A 58 33.13 26.85 3.57
C SER A 58 32.48 25.72 4.35
N VAL A 59 33.29 24.85 4.97
CA VAL A 59 32.79 23.78 5.85
C VAL A 59 32.05 24.37 7.04
N LEU A 60 32.58 25.42 7.68
CA LEU A 60 31.90 26.08 8.81
C LEU A 60 30.59 26.72 8.39
N ARG A 61 30.53 27.41 7.26
CA ARG A 61 29.28 27.94 6.72
C ARG A 61 28.23 26.83 6.52
N LYS A 62 28.64 25.70 5.94
CA LYS A 62 27.75 24.53 5.76
C LYS A 62 27.29 23.92 7.08
N LEU A 63 28.16 23.91 8.10
CA LEU A 63 27.78 23.48 9.45
C LEU A 63 26.74 24.43 10.07
N ARG A 64 26.88 25.76 9.89
CA ARG A 64 25.86 26.73 10.32
C ARG A 64 24.54 26.56 9.57
N GLU A 65 24.59 26.35 8.25
CA GLU A 65 23.41 26.04 7.43
C GLU A 65 22.73 24.73 7.89
N ALA A 66 23.51 23.77 8.40
CA ALA A 66 23.04 22.52 9.00
C ALA A 66 22.61 22.65 10.48
N GLY A 67 22.55 23.87 11.02
CA GLY A 67 22.11 24.18 12.39
C GLY A 67 23.10 23.83 13.49
N VAL A 68 24.37 23.62 13.16
CA VAL A 68 25.43 23.47 14.17
C VAL A 68 25.86 24.86 14.64
N ASP A 69 25.26 25.35 15.71
CA ASP A 69 25.50 26.71 16.25
C ASP A 69 26.50 26.74 17.42
N GLU A 70 27.00 25.59 17.86
CA GLU A 70 27.96 25.50 18.95
C GLU A 70 29.31 26.13 18.58
N GLY A 71 29.81 26.96 19.50
CA GLY A 71 31.12 27.63 19.43
C GLY A 71 31.26 28.66 18.30
N GLN A 72 32.28 29.51 18.41
CA GLN A 72 32.61 30.49 17.39
C GLN A 72 33.49 29.88 16.29
N ASP A 73 33.46 30.45 15.08
CA ASP A 73 34.26 29.98 13.94
C ASP A 73 35.77 29.95 14.25
N THR A 74 36.26 30.89 15.05
CA THR A 74 37.64 30.93 15.54
C THR A 74 37.99 29.73 16.43
N GLN A 75 37.03 29.25 17.24
CA GLN A 75 37.21 28.07 18.07
C GLN A 75 37.28 26.79 17.22
N TRP A 76 36.44 26.69 16.19
CA TRP A 76 36.51 25.59 15.21
C TRP A 76 37.82 25.59 14.42
N GLN A 77 38.26 26.76 13.93
CA GLN A 77 39.53 26.89 13.22
C GLN A 77 40.73 26.52 14.10
N LEU A 78 40.73 26.96 15.37
CA LEU A 78 41.77 26.60 16.33
C LEU A 78 41.76 25.10 16.63
N LEU A 79 40.58 24.52 16.85
CA LEU A 79 40.42 23.09 17.10
C LEU A 79 40.88 22.26 15.89
N ALA A 80 40.51 22.66 14.67
CA ALA A 80 40.96 22.00 13.46
C ALA A 80 42.49 22.07 13.28
N ARG A 81 43.15 23.16 13.69
CA ARG A 81 44.62 23.23 13.72
C ARG A 81 45.22 22.34 14.80
N GLN A 82 44.66 22.32 16.01
CA GLN A 82 45.10 21.47 17.11
C GLN A 82 45.00 19.98 16.76
N LEU A 83 43.94 19.58 16.05
CA LEU A 83 43.70 18.21 15.60
C LEU A 83 44.40 17.89 14.27
N ASP A 84 45.19 18.80 13.70
CA ASP A 84 45.80 18.62 12.37
C ASP A 84 44.75 18.21 11.30
N ALA A 85 43.54 18.74 11.43
CA ALA A 85 42.42 18.55 10.50
C ALA A 85 42.30 19.71 9.52
N ALA A 86 42.87 20.89 9.85
CA ALA A 86 42.87 22.06 8.99
C ALA A 86 43.56 21.76 7.64
N GLY A 87 42.77 21.68 6.57
CA GLY A 87 43.24 21.34 5.21
C GLY A 87 43.36 19.84 4.91
N LYS A 88 43.04 18.94 5.87
CA LYS A 88 43.05 17.48 5.68
C LYS A 88 41.66 16.83 5.72
N LEU A 89 40.60 17.64 5.64
CA LEU A 89 39.22 17.17 5.60
C LEU A 89 38.96 16.46 4.25
N LYS A 90 38.35 15.28 4.29
CA LYS A 90 38.05 14.50 3.09
C LYS A 90 36.68 14.89 2.53
N VAL A 91 36.55 14.84 1.20
CA VAL A 91 35.29 15.03 0.48
C VAL A 91 34.32 13.92 0.86
N GLY A 92 33.05 14.26 1.10
CA GLY A 92 32.00 13.31 1.42
C GLY A 92 30.87 13.88 2.27
N GLU A 93 29.85 13.05 2.47
CA GLU A 93 28.72 13.32 3.35
C GLU A 93 29.02 12.78 4.75
N TYR A 94 28.87 13.60 5.79
CA TYR A 94 29.15 13.22 7.17
C TYR A 94 27.88 13.32 8.01
N ALA A 95 27.59 12.25 8.77
CA ALA A 95 26.46 12.23 9.68
C ALA A 95 26.63 13.30 10.77
N LEU A 96 25.55 14.01 11.07
CA LEU A 96 25.43 14.91 12.21
C LEU A 96 24.44 14.29 13.20
N SER A 97 24.77 14.30 14.49
CA SER A 97 23.97 13.67 15.52
C SER A 97 24.22 14.31 16.88
N ASN A 98 23.26 14.17 17.80
CA ASN A 98 23.30 14.85 19.10
C ASN A 98 24.32 14.24 20.08
N ASP A 99 24.94 13.11 19.73
CA ASP A 99 26.00 12.44 20.48
C ASP A 99 27.41 12.79 19.94
N LEU A 100 27.51 13.49 18.82
CA LEU A 100 28.77 13.96 18.26
C LEU A 100 29.26 15.22 18.97
N THR A 101 30.58 15.35 19.13
CA THR A 101 31.23 16.60 19.57
C THR A 101 32.00 17.24 18.40
N PRO A 102 32.32 18.55 18.45
CA PRO A 102 33.18 19.20 17.46
C PRO A 102 34.49 18.47 17.18
N ARG A 103 35.13 17.94 18.23
CA ARG A 103 36.35 17.15 18.12
C ARG A 103 36.12 15.88 17.31
N GLU A 104 35.10 15.10 17.66
CA GLU A 104 34.79 13.83 17.01
C GLU A 104 34.39 14.03 15.55
N LEU A 105 33.62 15.08 15.26
CA LEU A 105 33.23 15.43 13.89
C LEU A 105 34.45 15.74 13.01
N LEU A 106 35.36 16.60 13.47
CA LEU A 106 36.59 16.93 12.72
C LEU A 106 37.50 15.71 12.54
N LEU A 107 37.59 14.83 13.54
CA LEU A 107 38.36 13.58 13.42
C LEU A 107 37.73 12.64 12.39
N ARG A 108 36.40 12.51 12.35
CA ARG A 108 35.68 11.72 11.33
C ARG A 108 35.88 12.28 9.93
N MET A 109 35.80 13.60 9.76
CA MET A 109 36.06 14.29 8.50
C MET A 109 37.50 14.14 8.01
N ARG A 110 38.47 14.21 8.93
CA ARG A 110 39.89 13.95 8.63
C ARG A 110 40.13 12.49 8.22
N ALA A 111 39.46 11.55 8.88
CA ALA A 111 39.56 10.13 8.61
C ALA A 111 38.77 9.65 7.37
N GLY A 112 37.92 10.50 6.79
CA GLY A 112 37.05 10.11 5.67
C GLY A 112 35.97 9.10 6.06
N LYS A 113 35.52 9.11 7.33
CA LYS A 113 34.41 8.27 7.80
C LYS A 113 33.07 8.87 7.36
N VAL A 114 32.76 8.72 6.08
CA VAL A 114 31.55 9.27 5.46
C VAL A 114 30.32 8.37 5.71
N LEU A 115 29.14 8.96 5.57
CA LEU A 115 27.86 8.29 5.64
C LEU A 115 27.72 7.25 4.52
N GLN A 116 27.27 6.05 4.88
CA GLN A 116 27.11 4.92 3.97
C GLN A 116 25.62 4.66 3.72
N HIS A 117 25.25 4.61 2.45
CA HIS A 117 23.93 4.25 1.95
C HIS A 117 23.94 2.80 1.46
N ARG A 118 22.75 2.22 1.28
CA ARG A 118 22.60 0.80 0.93
C ARG A 118 21.57 0.63 -0.18
N VAL A 119 21.90 -0.20 -1.16
CA VAL A 119 20.95 -0.69 -2.16
C VAL A 119 21.00 -2.21 -2.18
N THR A 120 19.84 -2.85 -2.09
CA THR A 120 19.72 -4.31 -2.09
C THR A 120 19.20 -4.78 -3.45
N ILE A 121 19.97 -5.65 -4.09
CA ILE A 121 19.53 -6.40 -5.27
C ILE A 121 18.85 -7.68 -4.75
N ILE A 122 17.58 -7.89 -5.09
CA ILE A 122 16.82 -9.04 -4.61
C ILE A 122 16.96 -10.21 -5.59
N GLU A 123 17.08 -11.42 -5.04
CA GLU A 123 17.14 -12.67 -5.79
C GLU A 123 15.90 -12.84 -6.69
N GLY A 124 16.10 -13.39 -7.89
CA GLY A 124 15.01 -13.62 -8.84
C GLY A 124 14.49 -12.36 -9.54
N TRP A 125 15.10 -11.18 -9.31
CA TRP A 125 14.87 -9.98 -10.11
C TRP A 125 15.45 -10.10 -11.51
N ASN A 126 14.81 -9.50 -12.50
CA ASN A 126 15.42 -9.29 -13.82
C ASN A 126 16.16 -7.94 -13.90
N ILE A 127 16.92 -7.73 -14.98
CA ILE A 127 17.69 -6.50 -15.20
C ILE A 127 16.83 -5.23 -15.14
N ARG A 128 15.57 -5.27 -15.62
CA ARG A 128 14.66 -4.12 -15.58
C ARG A 128 14.32 -3.73 -14.15
N GLN A 129 14.07 -4.71 -13.27
CA GLN A 129 13.79 -4.48 -11.86
C GLN A 129 15.01 -3.93 -11.12
N LEU A 130 16.20 -4.49 -11.39
CA LEU A 130 17.46 -3.98 -10.86
C LEU A 130 17.69 -2.51 -11.24
N ARG A 131 17.56 -2.17 -12.52
CA ARG A 131 17.73 -0.80 -13.01
C ARG A 131 16.70 0.16 -12.39
N ALA A 132 15.45 -0.28 -12.24
CA ALA A 132 14.42 0.50 -11.58
C ALA A 132 14.70 0.72 -10.08
N ALA A 133 15.37 -0.22 -9.40
CA ALA A 133 15.78 -0.06 -8.01
C ALA A 133 16.94 0.94 -7.88
N LEU A 134 17.96 0.84 -8.75
CA LEU A 134 19.08 1.79 -8.78
C LEU A 134 18.63 3.22 -9.08
N LYS A 135 17.65 3.39 -9.98
CA LYS A 135 17.07 4.71 -10.31
C LYS A 135 16.35 5.38 -9.12
N ARG A 136 15.93 4.61 -8.11
CA ARG A 136 15.28 5.14 -6.90
C ARG A 136 16.26 5.34 -5.74
N ALA A 137 17.51 4.94 -5.89
CA ALA A 137 18.51 4.99 -4.83
C ALA A 137 19.12 6.40 -4.73
N ASP A 138 18.69 7.20 -3.77
CA ASP A 138 19.31 8.50 -3.44
C ASP A 138 20.33 8.30 -2.31
N PRO A 139 21.50 8.98 -2.29
CA PRO A 139 22.03 9.97 -3.24
C PRO A 139 23.00 9.40 -4.29
N LEU A 140 22.64 8.29 -4.93
CA LEU A 140 23.45 7.65 -5.96
C LEU A 140 23.42 8.47 -7.26
N LEU A 141 24.54 8.63 -7.94
CA LEU A 141 24.57 9.31 -9.24
C LEU A 141 24.03 8.38 -10.33
N HIS A 142 22.98 8.80 -11.02
CA HIS A 142 22.34 8.03 -12.09
C HIS A 142 22.97 8.31 -13.45
N THR A 143 24.05 7.59 -13.78
CA THR A 143 24.79 7.73 -15.04
C THR A 143 24.34 6.76 -16.14
N THR A 144 23.54 5.74 -15.77
CA THR A 144 23.10 4.68 -16.69
C THR A 144 21.64 4.82 -17.17
N ASP A 145 20.94 5.87 -16.74
CA ASP A 145 19.50 6.07 -16.98
C ASP A 145 19.11 6.03 -18.47
N ASN A 146 19.96 6.57 -19.34
CA ASN A 146 19.71 6.68 -20.77
C ASN A 146 20.46 5.62 -21.60
N LEU A 147 21.15 4.67 -20.97
CA LEU A 147 21.88 3.61 -21.68
C LEU A 147 20.94 2.46 -22.02
N ASP A 148 21.03 1.91 -23.22
CA ASP A 148 20.46 0.58 -23.47
C ASP A 148 21.35 -0.51 -22.84
N ASP A 149 20.87 -1.76 -22.89
CA ASP A 149 21.55 -2.89 -22.25
C ASP A 149 22.93 -3.18 -22.89
N ALA A 150 23.10 -2.92 -24.18
CA ALA A 150 24.38 -3.11 -24.88
C ALA A 150 25.41 -2.04 -24.48
N ALA A 151 25.01 -0.76 -24.47
CA ALA A 151 25.85 0.36 -24.06
C ALA A 151 26.19 0.30 -22.56
N LEU A 152 25.29 -0.23 -21.73
CA LEU A 152 25.56 -0.48 -20.32
C LEU A 152 26.69 -1.51 -20.16
N MET A 153 26.60 -2.64 -20.85
CA MET A 153 27.61 -3.70 -20.76
C MET A 153 28.94 -3.27 -21.36
N ASP A 154 28.95 -2.46 -22.42
CA ASP A 154 30.16 -1.83 -22.95
C ASP A 154 30.83 -0.91 -21.92
N ARG A 155 30.06 -0.04 -21.26
CA ARG A 155 30.54 0.81 -20.15
C ARG A 155 31.11 0.04 -18.96
N LEU A 156 30.60 -1.17 -18.70
CA LEU A 156 31.11 -2.06 -17.66
C LEU A 156 32.38 -2.82 -18.08
N GLY A 157 32.75 -2.80 -19.36
CA GLY A 157 33.91 -3.50 -19.93
C GLY A 157 33.59 -4.88 -20.51
N PHE A 158 32.31 -5.20 -20.72
CA PHE A 158 31.82 -6.52 -21.13
C PHE A 158 30.95 -6.43 -22.40
N ALA A 159 31.45 -5.69 -23.40
CA ALA A 159 30.78 -5.49 -24.67
C ALA A 159 30.36 -6.82 -25.33
N GLY A 160 29.14 -6.86 -25.89
CA GLY A 160 28.58 -8.04 -26.55
C GLY A 160 27.96 -9.08 -25.60
N GLN A 161 28.07 -8.91 -24.28
CA GLN A 161 27.39 -9.77 -23.31
C GLN A 161 26.00 -9.22 -22.94
N HIS A 162 25.04 -10.11 -22.70
CA HIS A 162 23.72 -9.72 -22.21
C HIS A 162 23.75 -9.50 -20.68
N PRO A 163 23.14 -8.44 -20.12
CA PRO A 163 23.22 -8.12 -18.68
C PRO A 163 22.41 -9.05 -17.78
N GLU A 164 21.42 -9.76 -18.32
CA GLU A 164 20.55 -10.63 -17.50
C GLU A 164 21.33 -11.73 -16.78
N GLY A 165 21.06 -11.90 -15.48
CA GLY A 165 21.74 -12.86 -14.62
C GLY A 165 23.13 -12.47 -14.16
N ARG A 166 23.71 -11.35 -14.59
CA ARG A 166 25.14 -11.04 -14.36
C ARG A 166 25.44 -10.18 -13.15
N PHE A 167 24.47 -9.89 -12.29
CA PHE A 167 24.66 -9.04 -11.11
C PHE A 167 24.22 -9.80 -9.87
N LEU A 168 25.14 -10.00 -8.91
CA LEU A 168 24.86 -10.85 -7.77
C LEU A 168 23.84 -10.19 -6.82
N PRO A 169 22.76 -10.88 -6.43
CA PRO A 169 21.82 -10.39 -5.44
C PRO A 169 22.44 -10.29 -4.05
N GLU A 170 22.84 -9.09 -3.65
CA GLU A 170 23.35 -8.77 -2.32
C GLU A 170 22.98 -7.31 -1.95
N THR A 171 23.32 -6.89 -0.73
CA THR A 171 23.25 -5.48 -0.33
C THR A 171 24.58 -4.79 -0.60
N TYR A 172 24.58 -3.84 -1.53
CA TYR A 172 25.74 -3.03 -1.88
C TYR A 172 25.70 -1.71 -1.12
N VAL A 173 26.83 -1.39 -0.49
CA VAL A 173 27.02 -0.14 0.23
C VAL A 173 27.60 0.90 -0.72
N TYR A 174 27.05 2.09 -0.77
CA TYR A 174 27.55 3.20 -1.59
C TYR A 174 27.59 4.50 -0.78
N GLN A 175 28.33 5.48 -1.27
CA GLN A 175 28.48 6.80 -0.66
C GLN A 175 27.97 7.87 -1.62
N ARG A 176 27.66 9.06 -1.11
CA ARG A 176 27.29 10.19 -1.96
C ARG A 176 28.43 10.49 -2.93
N GLY A 177 28.11 10.48 -4.23
CA GLY A 177 29.08 10.67 -5.32
C GLY A 177 29.45 9.37 -6.04
N ASP A 178 29.15 8.20 -5.48
CA ASP A 178 29.21 6.94 -6.23
C ASP A 178 28.12 6.92 -7.31
N SER A 179 28.41 6.29 -8.44
CA SER A 179 27.45 6.10 -9.52
C SER A 179 26.75 4.74 -9.46
N ASP A 180 25.58 4.66 -10.08
CA ASP A 180 24.90 3.41 -10.41
C ASP A 180 25.80 2.42 -11.17
N LEU A 181 26.67 2.92 -12.06
CA LEU A 181 27.67 2.13 -12.76
C LEU A 181 28.68 1.48 -11.81
N ASP A 182 29.11 2.18 -10.75
CA ASP A 182 30.06 1.65 -9.75
C ASP A 182 29.44 0.51 -8.93
N VAL A 183 28.15 0.63 -8.59
CA VAL A 183 27.39 -0.44 -7.93
C VAL A 183 27.27 -1.65 -8.86
N LEU A 184 26.87 -1.43 -10.12
CA LEU A 184 26.74 -2.50 -11.12
C LEU A 184 28.09 -3.20 -11.37
N LYS A 185 29.20 -2.47 -11.43
CA LYS A 185 30.54 -3.05 -11.59
C LYS A 185 30.93 -3.96 -10.42
N ARG A 186 30.63 -3.56 -9.19
CA ARG A 186 30.85 -4.40 -8.00
C ARG A 186 29.94 -5.63 -8.00
N ALA A 187 28.67 -5.45 -8.36
CA ALA A 187 27.72 -6.55 -8.43
C ALA A 187 28.05 -7.56 -9.53
N HIS A 188 28.60 -7.09 -10.67
CA HIS A 188 29.10 -7.94 -11.74
C HIS A 188 30.31 -8.74 -11.30
N GLY A 189 31.34 -8.08 -10.74
CA GLY A 189 32.53 -8.77 -10.24
C GLY A 189 32.21 -9.78 -9.12
N ALA A 190 31.22 -9.48 -8.28
CA ALA A 190 30.74 -10.41 -7.26
C ALA A 190 30.05 -11.64 -7.89
N MET A 191 29.28 -11.44 -8.97
CA MET A 191 28.65 -12.54 -9.72
C MET A 191 29.68 -13.41 -10.41
N GLU A 192 30.66 -12.82 -11.11
CA GLU A 192 31.72 -13.57 -11.78
C GLU A 192 32.48 -14.45 -10.78
N LYS A 193 32.88 -13.87 -9.63
CA LYS A 193 33.53 -14.64 -8.57
C LYS A 193 32.66 -15.79 -8.05
N ALA A 194 31.38 -15.54 -7.78
CA ALA A 194 30.46 -16.58 -7.30
C ALA A 194 30.23 -17.68 -8.34
N LEU A 195 30.16 -17.29 -9.62
CA LEU A 195 30.00 -18.20 -10.74
C LEU A 195 31.25 -19.07 -10.95
N ASP A 196 32.44 -18.50 -10.84
CA ASP A 196 33.70 -19.22 -10.93
C ASP A 196 33.83 -20.24 -9.78
N GLU A 197 33.54 -19.83 -8.54
CA GLU A 197 33.51 -20.72 -7.36
C GLU A 197 32.52 -21.89 -7.55
N ALA A 198 31.32 -21.62 -8.07
CA ALA A 198 30.34 -22.66 -8.39
C ALA A 198 30.81 -23.56 -9.54
N TRP A 199 31.40 -22.99 -10.59
CA TRP A 199 31.88 -23.73 -11.75
C TRP A 199 33.05 -24.66 -11.41
N GLU A 200 33.99 -24.21 -10.57
CA GLU A 200 35.12 -25.02 -10.09
C GLU A 200 34.65 -26.18 -9.20
N SER A 201 33.61 -25.96 -8.39
CA SER A 201 33.06 -26.97 -7.48
C SER A 201 32.00 -27.89 -8.11
N ARG A 202 31.79 -27.80 -9.43
CA ARG A 202 30.73 -28.54 -10.12
C ARG A 202 30.93 -30.06 -10.06
N ALA A 203 29.80 -30.78 -10.03
CA ALA A 203 29.81 -32.23 -10.11
C ALA A 203 30.42 -32.74 -11.43
N PRO A 204 31.02 -33.96 -11.45
CA PRO A 204 31.48 -34.56 -12.69
C PRO A 204 30.30 -34.89 -13.62
N ASP A 205 30.54 -34.88 -14.94
CA ASP A 205 29.60 -35.31 -15.99
C ASP A 205 28.25 -34.57 -16.05
N LEU A 206 28.26 -33.25 -15.83
CA LEU A 206 27.09 -32.39 -16.07
C LEU A 206 26.84 -32.19 -17.58
N PRO A 207 25.57 -32.12 -18.02
CA PRO A 207 25.21 -31.87 -19.43
C PRO A 207 25.36 -30.41 -19.86
N ILE A 208 26.03 -29.57 -19.04
CA ILE A 208 26.35 -28.17 -19.32
C ILE A 208 27.85 -28.02 -19.52
N ASN A 209 28.24 -27.23 -20.52
CA ASN A 209 29.61 -27.14 -21.02
C ASN A 209 30.31 -25.82 -20.64
N THR A 210 29.55 -24.79 -20.25
CA THR A 210 30.12 -23.46 -19.96
C THR A 210 29.58 -22.87 -18.64
N PRO A 211 30.35 -21.98 -17.98
CA PRO A 211 29.85 -21.21 -16.84
C PRO A 211 28.58 -20.42 -17.17
N TYR A 212 28.43 -19.94 -18.41
CA TYR A 212 27.22 -19.20 -18.81
C TYR A 212 25.96 -20.09 -18.86
N GLU A 213 26.11 -21.36 -19.26
CA GLU A 213 25.01 -22.34 -19.18
C GLU A 213 24.65 -22.65 -17.73
N LEU A 214 25.66 -22.74 -16.84
CA LEU A 214 25.43 -22.88 -15.40
C LEU A 214 24.64 -21.70 -14.83
N LEU A 215 25.04 -20.47 -15.18
CA LEU A 215 24.36 -19.24 -14.78
C LEU A 215 22.91 -19.21 -15.27
N THR A 216 22.69 -19.63 -16.52
CA THR A 216 21.37 -19.69 -17.14
C THR A 216 20.47 -20.66 -16.39
N LEU A 217 20.96 -21.87 -16.11
CA LEU A 217 20.22 -22.87 -15.35
C LEU A 217 19.94 -22.41 -13.91
N ALA A 218 20.92 -21.80 -13.24
CA ALA A 218 20.75 -21.24 -11.90
C ALA A 218 19.62 -20.19 -11.86
N SER A 219 19.49 -19.34 -12.88
CA SER A 219 18.39 -18.37 -12.95
C SER A 219 17.02 -19.01 -13.09
N ILE A 220 16.92 -20.15 -13.79
CA ILE A 220 15.67 -20.92 -13.92
C ILE A 220 15.32 -21.55 -12.57
N ILE A 221 16.30 -22.18 -11.91
CA ILE A 221 16.15 -22.79 -10.59
C ILE A 221 15.67 -21.75 -9.56
N GLU A 222 16.25 -20.55 -9.56
CA GLU A 222 15.87 -19.47 -8.64
C GLU A 222 14.39 -19.10 -8.79
N LYS A 223 13.88 -19.05 -10.01
CA LYS A 223 12.47 -18.69 -10.27
C LYS A 223 11.48 -19.82 -9.98
N GLU A 224 11.95 -21.07 -9.96
CA GLU A 224 11.12 -22.24 -9.69
C GLU A 224 11.04 -22.57 -8.19
N THR A 225 12.06 -22.17 -7.42
CA THR A 225 12.20 -22.61 -6.02
C THR A 225 11.33 -21.78 -5.08
N ALA A 226 10.35 -22.41 -4.42
CA ALA A 226 9.64 -21.83 -3.29
C ALA A 226 10.32 -22.14 -1.94
N LEU A 227 10.90 -23.34 -1.80
CA LEU A 227 11.57 -23.81 -0.59
C LEU A 227 13.08 -24.01 -0.84
N ALA A 228 13.93 -23.29 -0.11
CA ALA A 228 15.37 -23.29 -0.32
C ALA A 228 16.02 -24.69 -0.25
N SER A 229 15.48 -25.60 0.59
CA SER A 229 16.00 -26.96 0.76
C SER A 229 15.76 -27.87 -0.46
N GLU A 230 14.78 -27.56 -1.32
CA GLU A 230 14.47 -28.36 -2.53
C GLU A 230 15.31 -27.95 -3.74
N ARG A 231 16.04 -26.83 -3.64
CA ARG A 231 16.80 -26.25 -4.76
C ARG A 231 17.76 -27.24 -5.44
N PRO A 232 18.55 -28.06 -4.70
CA PRO A 232 19.40 -29.07 -5.32
C PRO A 232 18.62 -30.20 -6.02
N GLN A 233 17.41 -30.54 -5.54
CA GLN A 233 16.56 -31.57 -6.15
C GLN A 233 15.95 -31.08 -7.46
N ILE A 234 15.45 -29.84 -7.49
CA ILE A 234 14.97 -29.16 -8.70
C ILE A 234 16.10 -29.07 -9.74
N ALA A 235 17.30 -28.65 -9.32
CA ALA A 235 18.48 -28.64 -10.17
C ALA A 235 18.77 -30.03 -10.78
N GLY A 236 18.69 -31.08 -9.97
CA GLY A 236 18.84 -32.46 -10.43
C GLY A 236 17.82 -32.87 -11.49
N VAL A 237 16.55 -32.45 -11.35
CA VAL A 237 15.52 -32.73 -12.37
C VAL A 237 15.88 -32.08 -13.70
N PHE A 238 16.20 -30.79 -13.70
CA PHE A 238 16.55 -30.09 -14.93
C PHE A 238 17.82 -30.65 -15.58
N MET A 239 18.85 -30.99 -14.81
CA MET A 239 20.06 -31.65 -15.32
C MET A 239 19.74 -32.99 -15.98
N ARG A 240 18.92 -33.83 -15.35
CA ARG A 240 18.52 -35.12 -15.94
C ARG A 240 17.71 -34.93 -17.21
N ARG A 241 16.81 -33.95 -17.25
CA ARG A 241 16.05 -33.60 -18.48
C ARG A 241 16.97 -33.17 -19.61
N LEU A 242 17.93 -32.28 -19.34
CA LEU A 242 18.93 -31.84 -20.32
C LEU A 242 19.74 -33.02 -20.87
N LYS A 243 20.22 -33.91 -20.00
CA LYS A 243 21.03 -35.08 -20.37
C LYS A 243 20.32 -36.02 -21.36
N ILE A 244 19.01 -36.15 -21.26
CA ILE A 244 18.19 -37.02 -22.15
C ILE A 244 17.49 -36.25 -23.28
N GLY A 245 17.74 -34.95 -23.42
CA GLY A 245 17.10 -34.11 -24.44
C GLY A 245 15.62 -33.81 -24.19
N MET A 246 15.14 -34.02 -22.96
CA MET A 246 13.77 -33.67 -22.56
C MET A 246 13.66 -32.14 -22.37
N ARG A 247 12.56 -31.56 -22.85
CA ARG A 247 12.26 -30.13 -22.65
C ARG A 247 12.14 -29.77 -21.17
N LEU A 248 12.57 -28.57 -20.79
CA LEU A 248 12.56 -28.16 -19.37
C LEU A 248 11.16 -27.89 -18.85
N GLN A 249 10.25 -27.36 -19.67
CA GLN A 249 8.83 -27.13 -19.35
C GLN A 249 8.63 -26.42 -17.99
N THR A 250 9.18 -25.22 -17.86
CA THR A 250 9.13 -24.39 -16.65
C THR A 250 8.46 -23.04 -16.95
N ASP A 251 7.44 -22.72 -16.16
CA ASP A 251 6.58 -21.55 -16.32
C ASP A 251 7.32 -20.20 -16.27
N PRO A 252 8.28 -19.98 -15.35
CA PRO A 252 9.12 -18.77 -15.33
C PRO A 252 9.74 -18.37 -16.67
N THR A 253 10.15 -19.35 -17.49
CA THR A 253 10.77 -19.08 -18.79
C THR A 253 9.77 -18.53 -19.81
N VAL A 254 8.52 -19.02 -19.75
CA VAL A 254 7.40 -18.50 -20.55
C VAL A 254 7.04 -17.09 -20.11
N ILE A 255 6.92 -16.86 -18.79
CA ILE A 255 6.63 -15.54 -18.22
C ILE A 255 7.69 -14.52 -18.67
N TYR A 256 8.97 -14.90 -18.61
CA TYR A 256 10.06 -14.03 -19.07
C TYR A 256 9.91 -13.67 -20.55
N GLY A 257 9.58 -14.66 -21.39
CA GLY A 257 9.35 -14.47 -22.82
C GLY A 257 8.14 -13.58 -23.18
N ILE A 258 7.09 -13.57 -22.35
CA ILE A 258 5.93 -12.66 -22.52
C ILE A 258 6.32 -11.21 -22.18
N GLY A 259 7.19 -11.01 -21.19
CA GLY A 259 7.68 -9.70 -20.79
C GLY A 259 6.58 -8.80 -20.20
N ALA A 260 6.50 -7.54 -20.66
CA ALA A 260 5.59 -6.53 -20.10
C ALA A 260 4.10 -6.81 -20.35
N ALA A 261 3.76 -7.74 -21.26
CA ALA A 261 2.39 -8.13 -21.54
C ALA A 261 1.83 -9.16 -20.53
N TYR A 262 2.64 -9.63 -19.58
CA TYR A 262 2.22 -10.58 -18.57
C TYR A 262 1.28 -9.90 -17.56
N ASP A 263 0.04 -10.38 -17.50
CA ASP A 263 -1.04 -9.84 -16.65
C ASP A 263 -1.18 -10.59 -15.32
N GLY A 264 -0.23 -11.47 -14.99
CA GLY A 264 -0.26 -12.30 -13.79
C GLY A 264 -0.88 -13.69 -13.99
N ASN A 265 -1.34 -14.04 -15.20
CA ASN A 265 -1.93 -15.34 -15.49
C ASN A 265 -1.37 -16.00 -16.75
N ILE A 266 -0.86 -17.22 -16.62
CA ILE A 266 -0.38 -18.03 -17.76
C ILE A 266 -1.54 -18.86 -18.31
N ARG A 267 -1.82 -18.70 -19.61
CA ARG A 267 -2.88 -19.43 -20.31
C ARG A 267 -2.26 -20.50 -21.21
N ARG A 268 -3.07 -21.49 -21.61
CA ARG A 268 -2.64 -22.56 -22.53
C ARG A 268 -2.05 -22.04 -23.84
N ARG A 269 -2.59 -20.92 -24.36
CA ARG A 269 -2.05 -20.26 -25.56
C ARG A 269 -0.61 -19.78 -25.34
N ASP A 270 -0.28 -19.31 -24.14
CA ASP A 270 1.03 -18.76 -23.82
C ASP A 270 2.07 -19.90 -23.75
N LEU A 271 1.69 -21.04 -23.16
CA LEU A 271 2.51 -22.27 -23.13
C LEU A 271 2.78 -22.86 -24.53
N THR A 272 1.89 -22.64 -25.50
CA THR A 272 1.98 -23.21 -26.86
C THR A 272 2.54 -22.23 -27.89
N THR A 273 2.64 -20.95 -27.55
CA THR A 273 3.23 -19.92 -28.43
C THR A 273 4.74 -20.05 -28.44
N ASP A 274 5.34 -20.31 -29.60
CA ASP A 274 6.79 -20.44 -29.68
C ASP A 274 7.49 -19.09 -29.49
N THR A 275 8.37 -19.01 -28.50
CA THR A 275 9.26 -17.87 -28.25
C THR A 275 10.66 -18.40 -27.95
N PRO A 276 11.72 -17.58 -28.10
CA PRO A 276 13.09 -18.01 -27.79
C PRO A 276 13.27 -18.53 -26.37
N TYR A 277 12.43 -18.09 -25.42
CA TYR A 277 12.50 -18.47 -24.01
C TYR A 277 11.50 -19.57 -23.64
N ASN A 278 10.58 -19.97 -24.52
CA ASN A 278 9.54 -20.93 -24.17
C ASN A 278 10.09 -22.37 -24.14
N THR A 279 10.37 -22.87 -22.94
CA THR A 279 10.86 -24.23 -22.70
C THR A 279 9.79 -25.33 -22.85
N TYR A 280 8.54 -24.99 -23.19
CA TYR A 280 7.51 -25.95 -23.60
C TYR A 280 7.57 -26.29 -25.09
N THR A 281 8.01 -25.34 -25.91
CA THR A 281 8.14 -25.50 -27.37
C THR A 281 9.57 -25.86 -27.77
N ARG A 282 10.59 -25.38 -27.05
CA ARG A 282 12.01 -25.56 -27.36
C ARG A 282 12.73 -26.45 -26.34
N SER A 283 13.67 -27.26 -26.83
CA SER A 283 14.55 -28.10 -25.99
C SER A 283 15.83 -27.34 -25.63
N GLY A 284 16.47 -27.72 -24.52
CA GLY A 284 17.70 -27.07 -24.02
C GLY A 284 17.43 -25.89 -23.08
N LEU A 285 18.47 -25.11 -22.82
CA LEU A 285 18.42 -23.91 -22.00
C LEU A 285 17.88 -22.71 -22.79
N THR A 286 17.44 -21.67 -22.07
CA THR A 286 17.07 -20.39 -22.66
C THR A 286 18.30 -19.64 -23.22
N PRO A 287 18.14 -18.71 -24.18
CA PRO A 287 19.27 -17.98 -24.77
C PRO A 287 20.07 -17.13 -23.79
N THR A 288 19.42 -16.65 -22.72
CA THR A 288 20.03 -15.93 -21.62
C THR A 288 19.47 -16.46 -20.30
N PRO A 289 20.09 -16.13 -19.15
CA PRO A 289 19.42 -16.18 -17.87
C PRO A 289 18.08 -15.41 -17.91
N ILE A 290 17.15 -15.73 -17.01
CA ILE A 290 15.83 -15.07 -16.92
C ILE A 290 15.68 -14.20 -15.67
N ALA A 291 16.69 -14.19 -14.79
CA ALA A 291 16.76 -13.44 -13.55
C ALA A 291 18.19 -13.45 -12.99
N MET A 292 18.43 -12.65 -11.95
CA MET A 292 19.64 -12.67 -11.11
C MET A 292 19.55 -13.82 -10.08
N PRO A 293 20.33 -14.91 -10.23
CA PRO A 293 20.34 -16.02 -9.28
C PRO A 293 21.14 -15.69 -8.03
N SER A 294 20.78 -16.30 -6.89
CA SER A 294 21.55 -16.30 -5.66
C SER A 294 22.81 -17.18 -5.77
N ARG A 295 23.73 -17.03 -4.80
CA ARG A 295 24.86 -17.96 -4.62
C ARG A 295 24.36 -19.40 -4.43
N ASP A 296 23.29 -19.59 -3.67
CA ASP A 296 22.73 -20.91 -3.40
C ASP A 296 22.17 -21.56 -4.67
N ALA A 297 21.59 -20.78 -5.59
CA ALA A 297 21.15 -21.29 -6.88
C ALA A 297 22.30 -21.63 -7.82
N LEU A 298 23.38 -20.86 -7.82
CA LEU A 298 24.61 -21.22 -8.54
C LEU A 298 25.18 -22.54 -8.02
N MET A 299 25.29 -22.69 -6.69
CA MET A 299 25.80 -23.91 -6.07
C MET A 299 24.87 -25.10 -6.30
N ALA A 300 23.56 -24.93 -6.24
CA ALA A 300 22.61 -25.99 -6.55
C ALA A 300 22.69 -26.44 -8.03
N ALA A 301 22.90 -25.50 -8.96
CA ALA A 301 23.14 -25.82 -10.36
C ALA A 301 24.48 -26.55 -10.57
N ALA A 302 25.53 -26.17 -9.84
CA ALA A 302 26.83 -26.84 -9.87
C ALA A 302 26.81 -28.23 -9.23
N GLN A 303 26.07 -28.40 -8.14
CA GLN A 303 26.02 -29.61 -7.31
C GLN A 303 24.57 -30.10 -7.15
N PRO A 304 23.94 -30.56 -8.24
CA PRO A 304 22.57 -31.05 -8.19
C PRO A 304 22.46 -32.31 -7.31
N ALA A 305 21.33 -32.48 -6.64
CA ALA A 305 21.09 -33.69 -5.84
C ALA A 305 21.03 -34.94 -6.75
N PRO A 306 21.70 -36.04 -6.34
CA PRO A 306 21.61 -37.30 -7.05
C PRO A 306 20.17 -37.85 -6.98
N GLY A 307 19.82 -38.70 -7.94
CA GLY A 307 18.50 -39.32 -8.01
C GLY A 307 18.06 -39.58 -9.44
N ASP A 308 16.83 -40.06 -9.60
CA ASP A 308 16.21 -40.46 -10.86
C ASP A 308 14.98 -39.61 -11.23
N ALA A 309 14.61 -38.63 -10.40
CA ALA A 309 13.43 -37.80 -10.61
C ALA A 309 13.53 -36.97 -11.91
N LEU A 310 12.53 -37.10 -12.77
CA LEU A 310 12.39 -36.33 -14.02
C LEU A 310 11.22 -35.34 -13.97
N TYR A 311 10.40 -35.41 -12.94
CA TYR A 311 9.20 -34.57 -12.78
C TYR A 311 9.08 -34.12 -11.33
N PHE A 312 8.45 -32.98 -11.12
CA PHE A 312 8.03 -32.52 -9.80
C PHE A 312 6.68 -31.81 -9.92
N VAL A 313 5.91 -31.83 -8.85
CA VAL A 313 4.63 -31.12 -8.72
C VAL A 313 4.49 -30.67 -7.28
N ALA A 314 3.89 -29.50 -7.04
CA ALA A 314 3.64 -29.02 -5.69
C ALA A 314 2.82 -30.04 -4.88
N VAL A 315 3.08 -30.13 -3.58
CA VAL A 315 2.33 -31.00 -2.65
C VAL A 315 0.88 -30.54 -2.57
N GLY A 316 0.62 -29.23 -2.51
CA GLY A 316 -0.73 -28.66 -2.43
C GLY A 316 -1.27 -28.49 -1.01
N ASP A 317 -0.41 -28.62 0.01
CA ASP A 317 -0.73 -28.42 1.43
C ASP A 317 -0.42 -26.99 1.93
N GLY A 318 0.04 -26.10 1.05
CA GLY A 318 0.42 -24.73 1.38
C GLY A 318 1.87 -24.55 1.85
N SER A 319 2.63 -25.64 2.01
CA SER A 319 4.04 -25.58 2.42
C SER A 319 4.98 -25.04 1.35
N GLY A 320 4.55 -25.05 0.08
CA GLY A 320 5.41 -24.75 -1.07
C GLY A 320 6.36 -25.89 -1.46
N ALA A 321 6.28 -27.05 -0.80
CA ALA A 321 7.09 -28.23 -1.11
C ALA A 321 6.62 -28.95 -2.38
N HIS A 322 7.48 -29.81 -2.94
CA HIS A 322 7.25 -30.58 -4.16
C HIS A 322 7.39 -32.09 -3.95
N VAL A 323 6.58 -32.85 -4.70
CA VAL A 323 6.72 -34.29 -4.86
C VAL A 323 7.55 -34.57 -6.11
N PHE A 324 8.76 -35.11 -5.94
CA PHE A 324 9.65 -35.52 -7.02
C PHE A 324 9.32 -36.93 -7.51
N SER A 325 9.24 -37.12 -8.83
CA SER A 325 8.82 -38.37 -9.47
C SER A 325 9.75 -38.78 -10.62
N PRO A 326 10.16 -40.06 -10.71
CA PRO A 326 11.06 -40.54 -11.77
C PRO A 326 10.39 -40.85 -13.10
N SER A 327 9.07 -41.06 -13.12
CA SER A 327 8.30 -41.45 -14.30
C SER A 327 7.04 -40.62 -14.45
N LEU A 328 6.55 -40.46 -15.68
CA LEU A 328 5.31 -39.75 -15.98
C LEU A 328 4.09 -40.34 -15.25
N ASP A 329 3.99 -41.67 -15.10
CA ASP A 329 2.86 -42.30 -14.40
C ASP A 329 2.81 -41.93 -12.91
N LYS A 330 3.95 -42.02 -12.22
CA LYS A 330 4.08 -41.56 -10.83
C LYS A 330 3.81 -40.07 -10.70
N HIS A 331 4.28 -39.26 -11.65
CA HIS A 331 3.99 -37.82 -11.67
C HIS A 331 2.50 -37.55 -11.85
N ASN A 332 1.82 -38.22 -12.80
CA ASN A 332 0.38 -38.09 -12.99
C ASN A 332 -0.41 -38.52 -11.76
N ALA A 333 0.05 -39.55 -11.04
CA ALA A 333 -0.53 -39.94 -9.76
C ALA A 333 -0.32 -38.86 -8.68
N ALA A 334 0.86 -38.24 -8.61
CA ALA A 334 1.13 -37.12 -7.71
C ALA A 334 0.29 -35.88 -8.07
N VAL A 335 0.15 -35.55 -9.36
CA VAL A 335 -0.73 -34.50 -9.88
C VAL A 335 -2.18 -34.80 -9.51
N ALA A 336 -2.63 -36.06 -9.63
CA ALA A 336 -3.98 -36.44 -9.23
C ALA A 336 -4.21 -36.22 -7.73
N ARG A 337 -3.23 -36.53 -6.88
CA ARG A 337 -3.29 -36.23 -5.42
C ARG A 337 -3.29 -34.73 -5.15
N TYR A 338 -2.42 -33.97 -5.80
CA TYR A 338 -2.38 -32.50 -5.71
C TYR A 338 -3.72 -31.89 -6.10
N LEU A 339 -4.29 -32.29 -7.25
CA LEU A 339 -5.61 -31.85 -7.69
C LEU A 339 -6.72 -32.32 -6.75
N GLN A 340 -6.60 -33.51 -6.15
CA GLN A 340 -7.55 -33.99 -5.14
C GLN A 340 -7.48 -33.15 -3.86
N GLN A 341 -6.29 -32.78 -3.39
CA GLN A 341 -6.11 -31.91 -2.22
C GLN A 341 -6.59 -30.48 -2.50
N LEU A 342 -6.24 -29.90 -3.66
CA LEU A 342 -6.81 -28.64 -4.11
C LEU A 342 -8.33 -28.70 -4.22
N ARG A 343 -8.86 -29.83 -4.73
CA ARG A 343 -10.30 -30.06 -4.76
C ARG A 343 -10.84 -30.16 -3.35
N GLN A 344 -10.24 -30.86 -2.40
CA GLN A 344 -10.71 -30.93 -1.01
C GLN A 344 -10.70 -29.55 -0.34
N GLN A 345 -9.62 -28.78 -0.53
CA GLN A 345 -9.51 -27.40 -0.06
C GLN A 345 -10.59 -26.50 -0.69
N ARG A 346 -10.83 -26.62 -2.00
CA ARG A 346 -11.90 -25.87 -2.69
C ARG A 346 -13.31 -26.42 -2.44
N THR A 347 -13.44 -27.70 -2.10
CA THR A 347 -14.71 -28.34 -1.75
C THR A 347 -15.14 -27.89 -0.35
N GLN A 348 -14.18 -27.59 0.55
CA GLN A 348 -14.44 -26.84 1.78
C GLN A 348 -14.89 -25.38 1.54
N GLU A 349 -14.83 -24.87 0.29
CA GLU A 349 -15.22 -23.49 -0.05
C GLU A 349 -16.54 -23.38 -0.84
N THR A 350 -17.31 -24.48 -0.98
CA THR A 350 -18.54 -24.52 -1.79
C THR A 350 -19.79 -24.32 -0.91
N PRO A 351 -20.50 -23.16 -0.98
CA PRO A 351 -21.67 -22.89 -0.16
C PRO A 351 -22.97 -23.51 -0.71
N ALA A 352 -23.68 -24.29 0.11
CA ALA A 352 -25.12 -24.52 -0.02
C ALA A 352 -25.88 -23.46 0.79
N LEU A 353 -26.99 -22.92 0.27
CA LEU A 353 -27.85 -22.01 1.02
C LEU A 353 -29.09 -22.75 1.52
N GLU A 354 -29.30 -22.71 2.82
CA GLU A 354 -30.43 -23.33 3.53
C GLU A 354 -31.20 -22.26 4.32
N GLY A 355 -32.47 -22.51 4.62
CA GLY A 355 -33.32 -21.56 5.36
C GLY A 355 -34.81 -21.73 5.06
N GLY A 356 -35.66 -21.15 5.91
CA GLY A 356 -37.12 -21.19 5.78
C GLY A 356 -37.65 -20.48 4.53
N GLU A 357 -38.94 -20.68 4.22
CA GLU A 357 -39.66 -19.92 3.19
C GLU A 357 -39.54 -18.40 3.48
N GLY A 358 -39.31 -17.58 2.44
CA GLY A 358 -39.21 -16.12 2.62
C GLY A 358 -37.93 -15.60 3.28
N ALA A 359 -36.94 -16.46 3.58
CA ALA A 359 -35.67 -16.06 4.20
C ALA A 359 -34.69 -15.28 3.29
N GLY A 360 -35.03 -15.10 2.00
CA GLY A 360 -34.19 -14.32 1.06
C GLY A 360 -33.09 -15.11 0.32
N LYS A 361 -33.16 -16.45 0.32
CA LYS A 361 -32.16 -17.36 -0.31
C LYS A 361 -31.81 -17.00 -1.75
N THR A 362 -32.79 -16.75 -2.61
CA THR A 362 -32.56 -16.38 -4.02
C THR A 362 -31.82 -15.04 -4.17
N THR A 363 -31.98 -14.11 -3.24
CA THR A 363 -31.25 -12.83 -3.27
C THR A 363 -29.83 -13.01 -2.76
N ALA A 364 -29.65 -13.73 -1.66
CA ALA A 364 -28.33 -14.06 -1.12
C ALA A 364 -27.49 -14.88 -2.13
N ILE A 365 -28.05 -15.90 -2.77
CA ILE A 365 -27.33 -16.76 -3.72
C ILE A 365 -26.87 -15.97 -4.96
N ASN A 366 -27.69 -15.02 -5.43
CA ASN A 366 -27.34 -14.15 -6.55
C ASN A 366 -26.24 -13.15 -6.17
N ALA A 367 -26.25 -12.62 -4.95
CA ALA A 367 -25.19 -11.75 -4.44
C ALA A 367 -23.84 -12.48 -4.33
N ILE A 368 -23.82 -13.71 -3.79
CA ILE A 368 -22.61 -14.54 -3.74
C ILE A 368 -22.11 -14.85 -5.15
N ARG A 369 -23.01 -15.26 -6.05
CA ARG A 369 -22.67 -15.56 -7.45
C ARG A 369 -21.98 -14.39 -8.12
N GLU A 370 -22.55 -13.22 -7.97
CA GLU A 370 -22.04 -11.99 -8.58
C GLU A 370 -20.69 -11.60 -7.99
N CYS A 371 -20.53 -11.71 -6.66
CA CYS A 371 -19.25 -11.52 -5.99
C CYS A 371 -18.16 -12.46 -6.54
N LEU A 372 -18.45 -13.76 -6.63
CA LEU A 372 -17.50 -14.76 -7.14
C LEU A 372 -17.14 -14.55 -8.62
N ARG A 373 -18.11 -14.20 -9.46
CA ARG A 373 -17.87 -13.92 -10.88
C ARG A 373 -17.00 -12.69 -11.10
N ARG A 374 -17.20 -11.62 -10.32
CA ARG A 374 -16.34 -10.41 -10.37
C ARG A 374 -14.88 -10.70 -10.03
N HIS A 375 -14.61 -11.74 -9.24
CA HIS A 375 -13.26 -12.18 -8.90
C HIS A 375 -12.70 -13.22 -9.88
N GLY A 376 -13.35 -13.42 -11.04
CA GLY A 376 -12.86 -14.28 -12.11
C GLY A 376 -13.12 -15.77 -11.91
N HIS A 377 -13.99 -16.15 -10.97
CA HIS A 377 -14.32 -17.55 -10.72
C HIS A 377 -15.50 -18.04 -11.60
N GLU A 378 -15.42 -19.27 -12.09
CA GLU A 378 -16.56 -19.98 -12.68
C GLU A 378 -17.57 -20.33 -11.58
N VAL A 379 -18.85 -19.99 -11.76
CA VAL A 379 -19.91 -20.25 -10.79
C VAL A 379 -21.09 -20.93 -11.46
N VAL A 380 -21.42 -22.12 -10.96
CA VAL A 380 -22.59 -22.92 -11.33
C VAL A 380 -23.67 -22.71 -10.27
N LEU A 381 -24.76 -22.06 -10.66
CA LEU A 381 -25.93 -21.87 -9.80
C LEU A 381 -26.93 -23.00 -10.08
N THR A 382 -27.45 -23.61 -9.02
CA THR A 382 -28.45 -24.69 -9.12
C THR A 382 -29.40 -24.71 -7.91
N ARG A 383 -30.40 -25.61 -7.90
CA ARG A 383 -31.43 -25.71 -6.87
C ARG A 383 -31.93 -27.14 -6.66
N GLU A 384 -32.46 -27.41 -5.47
CA GLU A 384 -33.05 -28.72 -5.13
C GLU A 384 -34.43 -28.63 -4.44
N PRO A 385 -35.33 -29.62 -4.67
CA PRO A 385 -35.26 -30.65 -5.72
C PRO A 385 -35.37 -29.98 -7.10
N GLY A 386 -34.51 -30.37 -8.06
CA GLY A 386 -34.40 -29.72 -9.37
C GLY A 386 -33.01 -29.83 -9.99
N GLY A 387 -32.69 -28.92 -10.92
CA GLY A 387 -31.33 -28.75 -11.47
C GLY A 387 -30.98 -29.60 -12.69
N THR A 388 -31.82 -30.58 -13.06
CA THR A 388 -31.73 -31.31 -14.34
C THR A 388 -33.13 -31.48 -14.93
N PRO A 389 -33.30 -31.68 -16.26
CA PRO A 389 -34.63 -31.90 -16.84
C PRO A 389 -35.43 -33.04 -16.18
N LEU A 390 -34.77 -34.13 -15.79
CA LEU A 390 -35.41 -35.23 -15.06
C LEU A 390 -35.74 -34.85 -13.62
N ALA A 391 -34.81 -34.20 -12.91
CA ALA A 391 -35.05 -33.75 -11.54
C ALA A 391 -36.15 -32.68 -11.44
N GLU A 392 -36.31 -31.83 -12.45
CA GLU A 392 -37.41 -30.85 -12.54
C GLU A 392 -38.78 -31.52 -12.76
N ARG A 393 -38.83 -32.66 -13.46
CA ARG A 393 -40.06 -33.48 -13.53
C ARG A 393 -40.42 -34.08 -12.18
N ILE A 394 -39.42 -34.59 -11.45
CA ILE A 394 -39.61 -35.10 -10.08
C ILE A 394 -40.06 -33.98 -9.14
N ARG A 395 -39.45 -32.78 -9.23
CA ARG A 395 -39.88 -31.58 -8.51
C ARG A 395 -41.37 -31.29 -8.75
N GLY A 396 -41.82 -31.41 -10.01
CA GLY A 396 -43.23 -31.25 -10.36
C GLY A 396 -44.15 -32.19 -9.59
N LEU A 397 -43.77 -33.47 -9.44
CA LEU A 397 -44.52 -34.47 -8.66
C LEU A 397 -44.54 -34.18 -7.15
N VAL A 398 -43.48 -33.57 -6.62
CA VAL A 398 -43.35 -33.30 -5.18
C VAL A 398 -44.09 -32.02 -4.76
N LEU A 399 -44.12 -30.99 -5.62
CA LEU A 399 -44.58 -29.64 -5.26
C LEU A 399 -45.92 -29.23 -5.87
N LYS A 400 -46.27 -29.69 -7.09
CA LYS A 400 -47.49 -29.21 -7.74
C LYS A 400 -48.75 -29.80 -7.06
N PRO A 401 -49.72 -28.97 -6.69
CA PRO A 401 -51.05 -29.45 -6.32
C PRO A 401 -51.79 -29.82 -7.61
N ASP A 402 -51.57 -31.05 -8.10
CA ASP A 402 -52.34 -31.58 -9.22
C ASP A 402 -53.70 -32.08 -8.70
N ALA A 403 -54.78 -31.78 -9.41
CA ALA A 403 -56.14 -32.17 -8.99
C ALA A 403 -56.31 -33.70 -8.96
N GLU A 404 -55.53 -34.42 -9.77
CA GLU A 404 -55.48 -35.89 -9.75
C GLU A 404 -54.61 -36.45 -8.60
N ILE A 405 -53.56 -35.73 -8.19
CA ILE A 405 -52.66 -36.12 -7.08
C ILE A 405 -53.29 -35.77 -5.71
N ALA A 406 -54.16 -34.76 -5.64
CA ALA A 406 -54.89 -34.42 -4.41
C ALA A 406 -55.80 -35.56 -3.91
N ALA A 407 -56.21 -36.47 -4.80
CA ALA A 407 -56.98 -37.67 -4.44
C ALA A 407 -56.10 -38.81 -3.86
N GLU A 408 -54.79 -38.78 -4.08
CA GLU A 408 -53.81 -39.76 -3.59
C GLU A 408 -52.57 -39.03 -3.03
N PRO A 409 -52.62 -38.57 -1.76
CA PRO A 409 -51.54 -37.79 -1.19
C PRO A 409 -50.26 -38.61 -1.08
N LEU A 410 -49.14 -38.01 -1.50
CA LEU A 410 -47.81 -38.62 -1.41
C LEU A 410 -47.44 -38.89 0.06
N SER A 411 -47.09 -40.14 0.39
CA SER A 411 -46.59 -40.46 1.73
C SER A 411 -45.24 -39.78 2.01
N ALA A 412 -44.89 -39.61 3.29
CA ALA A 412 -43.62 -38.99 3.68
C ALA A 412 -42.41 -39.79 3.15
N GLU A 413 -42.49 -41.13 3.15
CA GLU A 413 -41.48 -42.03 2.60
C GLU A 413 -41.30 -41.82 1.09
N ALA A 414 -42.40 -41.74 0.35
CA ALA A 414 -42.36 -41.51 -1.09
C ALA A 414 -41.81 -40.11 -1.43
N GLU A 415 -42.17 -39.08 -0.64
CA GLU A 415 -41.58 -37.74 -0.72
C GLU A 415 -40.07 -37.78 -0.54
N LEU A 416 -39.58 -38.42 0.52
CA LEU A 416 -38.15 -38.56 0.80
C LEU A 416 -37.42 -39.24 -0.35
N LEU A 417 -37.93 -40.39 -0.82
CA LEU A 417 -37.29 -41.15 -1.89
C LEU A 417 -37.27 -40.39 -3.22
N LEU A 418 -38.34 -39.66 -3.56
CA LEU A 418 -38.38 -38.82 -4.76
C LEU A 418 -37.39 -37.66 -4.68
N VAL A 419 -37.29 -36.98 -3.52
CA VAL A 419 -36.30 -35.91 -3.30
C VAL A 419 -34.88 -36.45 -3.44
N PHE A 420 -34.58 -37.62 -2.87
CA PHE A 420 -33.27 -38.25 -3.00
C PHE A 420 -32.98 -38.78 -4.42
N ALA A 421 -34.00 -39.24 -5.16
CA ALA A 421 -33.86 -39.62 -6.57
C ALA A 421 -33.50 -38.41 -7.44
N ALA A 422 -34.19 -37.27 -7.22
CA ALA A 422 -33.86 -36.01 -7.89
C ALA A 422 -32.43 -35.54 -7.57
N ARG A 423 -32.04 -35.59 -6.30
CA ARG A 423 -30.70 -35.21 -5.82
C ARG A 423 -29.60 -36.09 -6.38
N ALA A 424 -29.77 -37.41 -6.39
CA ALA A 424 -28.79 -38.34 -6.95
C ALA A 424 -28.53 -38.07 -8.44
N GLN A 425 -29.60 -37.79 -9.20
CA GLN A 425 -29.49 -37.39 -10.61
C GLN A 425 -28.77 -36.05 -10.75
N HIS A 426 -29.15 -35.06 -9.95
CA HIS A 426 -28.59 -33.72 -9.98
C HIS A 426 -27.09 -33.69 -9.64
N VAL A 427 -26.68 -34.42 -8.60
CA VAL A 427 -25.27 -34.52 -8.20
C VAL A 427 -24.41 -35.11 -9.31
N ARG A 428 -24.84 -36.23 -9.91
CA ARG A 428 -24.06 -36.93 -10.95
C ARG A 428 -23.94 -36.12 -12.24
N GLN A 429 -24.98 -35.36 -12.61
CA GLN A 429 -25.04 -34.69 -13.90
C GLN A 429 -24.56 -33.23 -13.86
N VAL A 430 -24.66 -32.55 -12.72
CA VAL A 430 -24.38 -31.11 -12.61
C VAL A 430 -23.33 -30.80 -11.55
N ILE A 431 -23.59 -31.16 -10.29
CA ILE A 431 -22.74 -30.74 -9.17
C ILE A 431 -21.35 -31.36 -9.27
N GLN A 432 -21.25 -32.68 -9.41
CA GLN A 432 -19.97 -33.38 -9.45
C GLN A 432 -19.12 -32.98 -10.67
N PRO A 433 -19.66 -32.89 -11.91
CA PRO A 433 -18.90 -32.37 -13.05
C PRO A 433 -18.45 -30.91 -12.88
N ALA A 434 -19.27 -30.04 -12.27
CA ALA A 434 -18.90 -28.65 -12.00
C ALA A 434 -17.73 -28.55 -11.00
N LEU A 435 -17.79 -29.32 -9.91
CA LEU A 435 -16.71 -29.41 -8.92
C LEU A 435 -15.42 -29.98 -9.54
N GLN A 436 -15.51 -30.99 -10.41
CA GLN A 436 -14.35 -31.58 -11.07
C GLN A 436 -13.58 -30.60 -11.95
N ARG A 437 -14.27 -29.61 -12.55
CA ARG A 437 -13.68 -28.53 -13.36
C ARG A 437 -13.20 -27.34 -12.53
N GLY A 438 -13.44 -27.33 -11.21
CA GLY A 438 -13.03 -26.26 -10.31
C GLY A 438 -13.99 -25.07 -10.25
N ALA A 439 -15.24 -25.22 -10.71
CA ALA A 439 -16.27 -24.21 -10.57
C ALA A 439 -16.82 -24.19 -9.13
N TYR A 440 -17.18 -23.01 -8.63
CA TYR A 440 -17.99 -22.89 -7.42
C TYR A 440 -19.42 -23.33 -7.72
N VAL A 441 -19.96 -24.24 -6.91
CA VAL A 441 -21.37 -24.62 -6.99
C VAL A 441 -22.16 -23.89 -5.90
N LEU A 442 -23.18 -23.15 -6.29
CA LEU A 442 -24.13 -22.54 -5.36
C LEU A 442 -25.46 -23.27 -5.51
N SER A 443 -25.88 -23.98 -4.48
CA SER A 443 -27.17 -24.69 -4.47
C SER A 443 -28.16 -23.99 -3.55
N ASP A 444 -29.34 -23.67 -4.08
CA ASP A 444 -30.52 -23.30 -3.28
C ASP A 444 -31.16 -24.60 -2.76
N ARG A 445 -30.96 -24.87 -1.47
CA ARG A 445 -31.24 -26.14 -0.77
C ARG A 445 -30.33 -27.31 -1.19
N PHE A 446 -30.09 -28.22 -0.26
CA PHE A 446 -29.37 -29.49 -0.46
C PHE A 446 -29.87 -30.55 0.55
N THR A 447 -29.03 -31.47 1.01
CA THR A 447 -29.44 -32.56 1.91
C THR A 447 -29.89 -32.10 3.29
N ASP A 448 -29.38 -30.97 3.80
CA ASP A 448 -29.82 -30.43 5.10
C ASP A 448 -31.31 -30.07 5.09
N SER A 449 -31.85 -29.61 3.95
CA SER A 449 -33.30 -29.49 3.74
C SER A 449 -34.06 -30.80 3.93
N SER A 450 -33.50 -31.96 3.59
CA SER A 450 -34.19 -33.23 3.80
C SER A 450 -34.28 -33.63 5.28
N TYR A 451 -33.22 -33.36 6.05
CA TYR A 451 -33.29 -33.54 7.51
C TYR A 451 -34.34 -32.62 8.14
N ALA A 452 -34.44 -31.37 7.66
CA ALA A 452 -35.38 -30.41 8.22
C ALA A 452 -36.84 -30.70 7.83
N TYR A 453 -37.14 -30.82 6.54
CA TYR A 453 -38.51 -30.99 6.03
C TYR A 453 -39.04 -32.42 6.20
N GLN A 454 -38.30 -33.43 5.73
CA GLN A 454 -38.76 -34.83 5.84
C GLN A 454 -38.46 -35.42 7.23
N GLY A 455 -37.33 -35.07 7.86
CA GLY A 455 -37.04 -35.51 9.22
C GLY A 455 -37.88 -34.77 10.26
N GLY A 456 -37.64 -33.46 10.46
CA GLY A 456 -38.33 -32.67 11.47
C GLY A 456 -39.81 -32.37 11.15
N GLY A 457 -40.07 -31.91 9.93
CA GLY A 457 -41.41 -31.53 9.50
C GLY A 457 -42.37 -32.73 9.44
N ARG A 458 -41.98 -33.80 8.74
CA ARG A 458 -42.77 -35.03 8.54
C ARG A 458 -42.56 -36.13 9.60
N GLY A 459 -41.53 -36.03 10.44
CA GLY A 459 -41.27 -36.97 11.53
C GLY A 459 -40.56 -38.27 11.11
N LEU A 460 -39.87 -38.29 9.96
CA LEU A 460 -39.13 -39.47 9.52
C LEU A 460 -37.81 -39.66 10.28
N ASP A 461 -37.38 -40.91 10.38
CA ASP A 461 -36.14 -41.29 11.07
C ASP A 461 -34.91 -40.60 10.43
N PRO A 462 -34.17 -39.75 11.17
CA PRO A 462 -32.95 -39.10 10.69
C PRO A 462 -31.87 -40.10 10.24
N GLN A 463 -31.84 -41.31 10.82
CA GLN A 463 -30.84 -42.32 10.49
C GLN A 463 -31.07 -42.87 9.08
N TRP A 464 -32.33 -42.99 8.65
CA TRP A 464 -32.68 -43.37 7.29
C TRP A 464 -32.27 -42.28 6.27
N ILE A 465 -32.45 -41.01 6.62
CA ILE A 465 -32.00 -39.88 5.80
C ILE A 465 -30.47 -39.88 5.67
N ALA A 466 -29.75 -40.17 6.76
CA ALA A 466 -28.29 -40.29 6.76
C ALA A 466 -27.79 -41.45 5.89
N ASP A 467 -28.50 -42.58 5.85
CA ASP A 467 -28.17 -43.69 4.96
C ASP A 467 -28.36 -43.34 3.49
N LEU A 468 -29.44 -42.64 3.15
CA LEU A 468 -29.69 -42.15 1.79
C LEU A 468 -28.65 -41.09 1.38
N GLU A 469 -28.28 -40.18 2.26
CA GLU A 469 -27.21 -39.20 2.04
C GLU A 469 -25.88 -39.89 1.72
N ARG A 470 -25.47 -40.86 2.54
CA ARG A 470 -24.22 -41.59 2.33
C ARG A 470 -24.22 -42.41 1.04
N ARG A 471 -25.31 -43.10 0.73
CA ARG A 471 -25.34 -44.11 -0.36
C ARG A 471 -25.79 -43.54 -1.70
N ALA A 472 -26.76 -42.64 -1.72
CA ALA A 472 -27.35 -42.12 -2.96
C ALA A 472 -26.72 -40.79 -3.41
N VAL A 473 -26.26 -39.97 -2.47
CA VAL A 473 -25.68 -38.63 -2.76
C VAL A 473 -24.16 -38.70 -2.74
N GLY A 474 -23.56 -39.23 -1.66
CA GLY A 474 -22.11 -39.42 -1.53
C GLY A 474 -21.29 -38.13 -1.50
N LEU A 475 -21.95 -36.99 -1.22
CA LEU A 475 -21.35 -35.65 -1.21
C LEU A 475 -22.00 -34.81 -0.10
N LEU A 476 -21.20 -34.04 0.63
CA LEU A 476 -21.64 -33.04 1.60
C LEU A 476 -21.25 -31.63 1.12
N PRO A 477 -22.03 -30.58 1.44
CA PRO A 477 -21.62 -29.19 1.22
C PRO A 477 -20.35 -28.85 2.01
N GLY A 478 -19.49 -27.99 1.44
CA GLY A 478 -18.33 -27.45 2.16
C GLY A 478 -18.67 -26.39 3.19
N LEU A 479 -19.69 -25.60 2.88
CA LEU A 479 -20.28 -24.59 3.75
C LEU A 479 -21.79 -24.62 3.55
N THR A 480 -22.57 -24.51 4.61
CA THR A 480 -24.02 -24.34 4.58
C THR A 480 -24.36 -23.00 5.22
N LEU A 481 -24.80 -22.04 4.42
CA LEU A 481 -25.29 -20.75 4.89
C LEU A 481 -26.75 -20.89 5.28
N LEU A 482 -27.03 -20.89 6.59
CA LEU A 482 -28.37 -21.01 7.14
C LEU A 482 -28.97 -19.63 7.38
N LEU A 483 -29.90 -19.22 6.52
CA LEU A 483 -30.70 -18.01 6.67
C LEU A 483 -31.83 -18.27 7.68
N ASP A 484 -31.60 -17.90 8.94
CA ASP A 484 -32.55 -18.09 10.04
C ASP A 484 -33.50 -16.90 10.15
N VAL A 485 -34.79 -17.15 9.96
CA VAL A 485 -35.86 -16.15 10.06
C VAL A 485 -36.97 -16.72 10.94
N ASP A 486 -37.66 -15.84 11.65
CA ASP A 486 -38.87 -16.23 12.34
C ASP A 486 -39.95 -16.73 11.36
N VAL A 487 -40.66 -17.80 11.70
CA VAL A 487 -41.64 -18.45 10.80
C VAL A 487 -42.73 -17.47 10.39
N ALA A 488 -43.24 -16.65 11.31
CA ALA A 488 -44.28 -15.67 11.01
C ALA A 488 -43.75 -14.58 10.06
N VAL A 489 -42.51 -14.13 10.27
CA VAL A 489 -41.85 -13.13 9.41
C VAL A 489 -41.55 -13.69 8.02
N GLY A 490 -41.10 -14.94 7.93
CA GLY A 490 -40.83 -15.64 6.67
C GLY A 490 -42.10 -15.81 5.83
N ARG A 491 -43.21 -16.25 6.44
CA ARG A 491 -44.50 -16.39 5.75
C ARG A 491 -45.07 -15.07 5.28
N ALA A 492 -44.98 -14.01 6.09
CA ALA A 492 -45.40 -12.67 5.68
C ALA A 492 -44.66 -12.19 4.41
N ARG A 493 -43.40 -12.58 4.24
CA ARG A 493 -42.58 -12.27 3.05
C ARG A 493 -42.88 -13.17 1.84
N ALA A 494 -43.31 -14.41 2.07
CA ALA A 494 -43.65 -15.38 1.02
C ALA A 494 -45.03 -15.13 0.41
N ASN A 495 -46.01 -14.70 1.22
CA ASN A 495 -47.40 -14.43 0.80
C ASN A 495 -47.57 -13.35 -0.29
N GLY A 496 -46.51 -12.64 -0.67
CA GLY A 496 -46.53 -11.61 -1.72
C GLY A 496 -46.09 -12.07 -3.11
N ARG A 497 -45.76 -13.36 -3.33
CA ARG A 497 -45.09 -13.80 -4.58
C ARG A 497 -45.88 -14.73 -5.50
N ASP A 498 -46.83 -15.53 -5.01
CA ASP A 498 -47.59 -16.46 -5.85
C ASP A 498 -49.09 -16.47 -5.51
N LEU A 499 -49.93 -16.57 -6.55
CA LEU A 499 -51.41 -16.59 -6.46
C LEU A 499 -51.95 -17.92 -5.90
N TRP A 500 -51.14 -18.99 -5.85
CA TRP A 500 -51.47 -20.30 -5.27
C TRP A 500 -50.25 -20.91 -4.57
N PRO A 501 -50.34 -21.31 -3.29
CA PRO A 501 -49.23 -21.93 -2.56
C PRO A 501 -48.97 -23.36 -3.05
N ASP A 502 -47.70 -23.77 -3.09
CA ASP A 502 -47.31 -25.16 -3.38
C ASP A 502 -47.66 -26.12 -2.23
N ARG A 503 -47.53 -27.45 -2.46
CA ARG A 503 -47.92 -28.47 -1.45
C ARG A 503 -47.21 -28.28 -0.11
N ILE A 504 -45.96 -27.84 -0.10
CA ILE A 504 -45.18 -27.65 1.14
C ILE A 504 -45.51 -26.30 1.78
N GLU A 505 -45.73 -25.26 0.96
CA GLU A 505 -46.16 -23.92 1.40
C GLU A 505 -47.57 -23.92 2.03
N SER A 506 -48.37 -24.95 1.74
CA SER A 506 -49.71 -25.16 2.32
C SER A 506 -49.73 -25.78 3.74
N GLU A 507 -48.57 -26.12 4.30
CA GLU A 507 -48.43 -26.68 5.65
C GLU A 507 -48.68 -25.64 6.78
N GLN A 508 -48.89 -26.14 7.99
CA GLN A 508 -49.17 -25.31 9.18
C GLN A 508 -47.89 -24.75 9.82
N ASP A 509 -48.02 -23.69 10.62
CA ASP A 509 -46.86 -23.02 11.26
C ASP A 509 -46.03 -23.97 12.14
N ASP A 510 -46.67 -24.92 12.84
CA ASP A 510 -45.99 -25.94 13.65
C ASP A 510 -45.03 -26.80 12.81
N PHE A 511 -45.36 -27.07 11.54
CA PHE A 511 -44.47 -27.79 10.62
C PHE A 511 -43.19 -26.97 10.37
N PHE A 512 -43.35 -25.69 10.01
CA PHE A 512 -42.21 -24.81 9.75
C PHE A 512 -41.37 -24.50 10.99
N GLN A 513 -41.99 -24.50 12.16
CA GLN A 513 -41.30 -24.36 13.44
C GLN A 513 -40.39 -25.57 13.70
N ARG A 514 -40.88 -26.80 13.51
CA ARG A 514 -40.05 -28.02 13.60
C ARG A 514 -38.92 -28.04 12.56
N VAL A 515 -39.20 -27.59 11.34
CA VAL A 515 -38.19 -27.45 10.27
C VAL A 515 -37.06 -26.50 10.71
N ARG A 516 -37.41 -25.33 11.23
CA ARG A 516 -36.45 -24.33 11.73
C ARG A 516 -35.62 -24.87 12.89
N GLU A 517 -36.24 -25.56 13.84
CA GLU A 517 -35.56 -26.17 14.98
C GLU A 517 -34.53 -27.22 14.56
N VAL A 518 -34.87 -28.07 13.58
CA VAL A 518 -33.90 -29.03 13.03
C VAL A 518 -32.74 -28.35 12.33
N PHE A 519 -32.97 -27.31 11.53
CA PHE A 519 -31.88 -26.53 10.93
C PHE A 519 -30.95 -25.91 11.99
N ARG A 520 -31.51 -25.30 13.04
CA ARG A 520 -30.73 -24.74 14.15
C ARG A 520 -29.94 -25.82 14.91
N SER A 521 -30.56 -26.96 15.17
CA SER A 521 -29.91 -28.10 15.83
C SER A 521 -28.72 -28.62 15.01
N ARG A 522 -28.89 -28.77 13.69
CA ARG A 522 -27.79 -29.18 12.80
C ARG A 522 -26.66 -28.15 12.73
N ALA A 523 -26.99 -26.87 12.69
CA ALA A 523 -25.99 -25.80 12.74
C ALA A 523 -25.20 -25.79 14.05
N GLN A 524 -25.82 -26.15 15.18
CA GLN A 524 -25.15 -26.31 16.47
C GLN A 524 -24.27 -27.56 16.53
N GLN A 525 -24.69 -28.66 15.89
CA GLN A 525 -23.95 -29.92 15.87
C GLN A 525 -22.73 -29.88 14.95
N ASP A 526 -22.77 -29.08 13.89
CA ASP A 526 -21.68 -28.97 12.90
C ASP A 526 -21.36 -27.48 12.59
N PRO A 527 -20.85 -26.72 13.57
CA PRO A 527 -20.61 -25.28 13.42
C PRO A 527 -19.46 -24.95 12.46
N GLN A 528 -18.65 -25.95 12.09
CA GLN A 528 -17.57 -25.78 11.10
C GLN A 528 -18.11 -25.80 9.67
N ARG A 529 -19.22 -26.51 9.43
CA ARG A 529 -19.89 -26.55 8.13
C ARG A 529 -21.03 -25.54 8.02
N PHE A 530 -21.67 -25.15 9.11
CA PHE A 530 -22.79 -24.19 9.09
C PHE A 530 -22.38 -22.78 9.49
N ALA A 531 -22.80 -21.79 8.70
CA ALA A 531 -22.75 -20.38 9.06
C ALA A 531 -24.18 -19.82 9.18
N LEU A 532 -24.54 -19.40 10.39
CA LEU A 532 -25.87 -18.84 10.68
C LEU A 532 -25.92 -17.36 10.30
N VAL A 533 -26.94 -16.97 9.55
CA VAL A 533 -27.21 -15.59 9.16
C VAL A 533 -28.61 -15.22 9.62
N ASP A 534 -28.72 -14.10 10.34
CA ASP A 534 -30.00 -13.55 10.76
C ASP A 534 -30.75 -12.94 9.57
N ALA A 535 -31.75 -13.67 9.09
CA ALA A 535 -32.60 -13.28 7.98
C ALA A 535 -33.86 -12.50 8.42
N GLY A 536 -34.00 -12.17 9.71
CA GLY A 536 -35.05 -11.25 10.20
C GLY A 536 -34.88 -9.80 9.71
N GLN A 537 -33.71 -9.48 9.18
CA GLN A 537 -33.32 -8.15 8.74
C GLN A 537 -33.79 -7.83 7.30
N VAL A 538 -33.51 -6.62 6.82
CA VAL A 538 -33.84 -6.16 5.46
C VAL A 538 -33.00 -6.94 4.42
N GLN A 539 -33.59 -7.29 3.28
CA GLN A 539 -33.07 -8.31 2.34
C GLN A 539 -31.70 -7.97 1.75
N GLU A 540 -31.42 -6.69 1.52
CA GLU A 540 -30.13 -6.16 1.06
C GLU A 540 -29.03 -6.36 2.11
N ARG A 541 -29.37 -6.24 3.40
CA ARG A 541 -28.44 -6.48 4.51
C ARG A 541 -28.14 -7.96 4.72
N VAL A 542 -29.11 -8.84 4.50
CA VAL A 542 -28.90 -10.29 4.51
C VAL A 542 -27.90 -10.70 3.41
N ALA A 543 -27.98 -10.11 2.22
CA ALA A 543 -27.03 -10.34 1.14
C ALA A 543 -25.62 -9.80 1.47
N ALA A 544 -25.53 -8.63 2.09
CA ALA A 544 -24.29 -8.02 2.56
C ALA A 544 -23.62 -8.85 3.67
N ASP A 545 -24.39 -9.26 4.68
CA ASP A 545 -23.93 -10.08 5.80
C ASP A 545 -23.46 -11.44 5.31
N VAL A 546 -24.12 -12.07 4.33
CA VAL A 546 -23.66 -13.32 3.72
C VAL A 546 -22.29 -13.17 3.04
N VAL A 547 -21.98 -12.02 2.43
CA VAL A 547 -20.69 -11.75 1.79
C VAL A 547 -19.62 -11.36 2.82
N ALA A 548 -19.97 -10.53 3.81
CA ALA A 548 -19.07 -10.06 4.87
C ALA A 548 -18.72 -11.16 5.89
N ARG A 549 -19.71 -11.97 6.27
CA ARG A 549 -19.57 -13.09 7.19
C ARG A 549 -18.69 -14.19 6.62
N ARG A 550 -18.70 -14.42 5.30
CA ARG A 550 -17.76 -15.34 4.65
C ARG A 550 -16.30 -14.95 4.87
N ALA A 551 -15.94 -13.66 4.77
CA ALA A 551 -14.56 -13.21 4.99
C ALA A 551 -14.14 -13.29 6.48
N PHE A 552 -15.06 -12.96 7.39
CA PHE A 552 -14.85 -13.07 8.83
C PHE A 552 -14.76 -14.53 9.30
N ASP A 553 -15.71 -15.38 8.91
CA ASP A 553 -15.75 -16.80 9.27
C ASP A 553 -14.62 -17.58 8.61
N GLN A 554 -14.17 -17.22 7.40
CA GLN A 554 -12.94 -17.78 6.81
C GLN A 554 -11.70 -17.44 7.64
N THR A 555 -11.64 -16.23 8.19
CA THR A 555 -10.52 -15.80 9.05
C THR A 555 -10.57 -16.53 10.39
N VAL A 556 -11.76 -16.67 10.99
CA VAL A 556 -11.98 -17.43 12.24
C VAL A 556 -11.71 -18.92 12.04
N ALA A 557 -12.19 -19.53 10.96
CA ALA A 557 -11.95 -20.94 10.64
C ALA A 557 -10.48 -21.24 10.28
N ALA A 558 -9.78 -20.29 9.64
CA ALA A 558 -8.33 -20.38 9.44
C ALA A 558 -7.58 -20.30 10.77
N LEU A 559 -8.04 -19.45 11.69
CA LEU A 559 -7.48 -19.26 13.02
C LEU A 559 -7.73 -20.49 13.93
N ASP A 560 -8.91 -21.12 13.84
CA ASP A 560 -9.27 -22.37 14.54
C ASP A 560 -8.57 -23.61 14.01
N ALA A 561 -8.16 -23.61 12.75
CA ALA A 561 -7.36 -24.67 12.16
C ALA A 561 -5.84 -24.45 12.28
N ASP A 562 -5.40 -23.43 13.02
CA ASP A 562 -3.98 -23.02 13.16
C ASP A 562 -3.28 -22.70 11.83
N ARG A 563 -4.08 -22.26 10.84
CA ARG A 563 -3.64 -21.90 9.48
C ARG A 563 -3.50 -20.39 9.26
N LEU A 564 -3.92 -19.57 10.23
CA LEU A 564 -3.77 -18.12 10.15
C LEU A 564 -2.33 -17.73 10.51
N GLY A 565 -1.69 -16.91 9.68
CA GLY A 565 -0.35 -16.39 9.96
C GLY A 565 -0.32 -15.56 11.25
N HIS A 566 0.77 -15.65 12.00
CA HIS A 566 1.04 -14.84 13.20
C HIS A 566 0.96 -13.33 12.92
N GLY A 567 1.35 -12.91 11.72
CA GLY A 567 1.22 -11.54 11.22
C GLY A 567 -0.03 -11.36 10.35
N LEU A 568 -0.99 -10.53 10.78
CA LEU A 568 -2.18 -10.18 9.99
C LEU A 568 -2.17 -8.70 9.63
N LEU A 569 -2.37 -8.37 8.36
CA LEU A 569 -2.56 -7.00 7.88
C LEU A 569 -4.02 -6.81 7.49
N ILE A 570 -4.77 -6.13 8.36
CA ILE A 570 -6.17 -5.74 8.16
C ILE A 570 -6.16 -4.39 7.45
N CYS A 571 -6.34 -4.41 6.13
CA CYS A 571 -6.22 -3.23 5.29
C CYS A 571 -7.51 -2.89 4.55
N GLY A 572 -7.70 -1.61 4.23
CA GLY A 572 -8.83 -1.15 3.44
C GLY A 572 -9.26 0.26 3.85
N PRO A 573 -10.25 0.87 3.20
CA PRO A 573 -10.63 2.24 3.48
C PRO A 573 -10.91 2.55 4.97
N ALA A 574 -10.61 3.79 5.38
CA ALA A 574 -10.87 4.26 6.74
C ALA A 574 -12.38 4.27 7.05
N GLY A 575 -12.74 3.91 8.29
CA GLY A 575 -14.14 3.92 8.76
C GLY A 575 -14.99 2.71 8.35
N LEU A 576 -14.38 1.56 8.04
CA LEU A 576 -15.09 0.32 7.70
C LEU A 576 -15.15 -0.72 8.83
N GLY A 577 -14.93 -0.31 10.08
CA GLY A 577 -15.02 -1.25 11.22
C GLY A 577 -13.83 -2.20 11.39
N LYS A 578 -12.65 -1.85 10.84
CA LYS A 578 -11.46 -2.74 10.84
C LYS A 578 -10.99 -3.06 12.26
N ARG A 579 -11.04 -2.08 13.17
CA ARG A 579 -10.63 -2.22 14.57
C ARG A 579 -11.56 -3.15 15.33
N GLU A 580 -12.84 -3.03 15.07
CA GLU A 580 -13.91 -3.84 15.65
C GLU A 580 -13.74 -5.30 15.25
N VAL A 581 -13.40 -5.56 13.98
CA VAL A 581 -13.08 -6.92 13.52
C VAL A 581 -11.80 -7.45 14.16
N ALA A 582 -10.75 -6.63 14.28
CA ALA A 582 -9.53 -7.04 14.96
C ALA A 582 -9.78 -7.38 16.44
N LEU A 583 -10.60 -6.60 17.14
CA LEU A 583 -10.96 -6.85 18.53
C LEU A 583 -11.84 -8.11 18.68
N ALA A 584 -12.76 -8.35 17.75
CA ALA A 584 -13.57 -9.57 17.72
C ALA A 584 -12.72 -10.83 17.48
N LEU A 585 -11.73 -10.76 16.59
CA LEU A 585 -10.76 -11.84 16.41
C LEU A 585 -9.92 -12.06 17.67
N ALA A 586 -9.55 -10.98 18.37
CA ALA A 586 -8.76 -11.07 19.60
C ALA A 586 -9.56 -11.73 20.73
N ASP A 587 -10.85 -11.38 20.87
CA ASP A 587 -11.76 -12.06 21.80
C ASP A 587 -11.80 -13.56 21.52
N HIS A 588 -11.96 -13.95 20.24
CA HIS A 588 -12.01 -15.35 19.84
C HIS A 588 -10.72 -16.12 20.17
N VAL A 589 -9.55 -15.51 19.92
CA VAL A 589 -8.24 -16.10 20.22
C VAL A 589 -8.02 -16.26 21.73
N LEU A 590 -8.30 -15.20 22.50
CA LEU A 590 -7.98 -15.14 23.93
C LEU A 590 -8.99 -15.91 24.78
N ALA A 591 -10.23 -16.04 24.32
CA ALA A 591 -11.29 -16.77 25.01
C ALA A 591 -11.18 -18.31 24.87
N ARG A 592 -10.17 -18.82 24.14
CA ARG A 592 -9.90 -20.26 24.05
C ARG A 592 -9.58 -20.85 25.44
N GLY A 593 -10.50 -21.66 25.95
CA GLY A 593 -10.42 -22.26 27.28
C GLY A 593 -11.78 -22.76 27.73
N ASP A 594 -11.97 -22.92 29.05
CA ASP A 594 -13.27 -23.26 29.60
C ASP A 594 -14.27 -22.08 29.57
N ALA A 595 -15.55 -22.35 29.84
CA ALA A 595 -16.60 -21.33 29.79
C ALA A 595 -16.40 -20.19 30.80
N ALA A 596 -15.74 -20.47 31.94
CA ALA A 596 -15.44 -19.46 32.96
C ALA A 596 -14.32 -18.52 32.49
N HIS A 597 -13.29 -19.07 31.86
CA HIS A 597 -12.18 -18.36 31.23
C HIS A 597 -12.68 -17.46 30.10
N ALA A 598 -13.53 -17.97 29.20
CA ALA A 598 -14.11 -17.20 28.11
C ALA A 598 -14.94 -16.01 28.62
N THR A 599 -15.75 -16.23 29.66
CA THR A 599 -16.58 -15.18 30.27
C THR A 599 -15.71 -14.08 30.91
N ARG A 600 -14.66 -14.48 31.64
CA ARG A 600 -13.74 -13.53 32.28
C ARG A 600 -12.87 -12.78 31.27
N THR A 601 -12.46 -13.44 30.19
CA THR A 601 -11.74 -12.83 29.06
C THR A 601 -12.54 -11.70 28.46
N ARG A 602 -13.82 -11.95 28.12
CA ARG A 602 -14.73 -10.93 27.59
C ARG A 602 -14.91 -9.74 28.53
N GLN A 603 -15.01 -9.99 29.84
CA GLN A 603 -15.10 -8.91 30.84
C GLN A 603 -13.83 -8.04 30.87
N LEU A 604 -12.65 -8.66 30.83
CA LEU A 604 -11.37 -7.95 30.83
C LEU A 604 -11.13 -7.17 29.52
N ILE A 605 -11.52 -7.73 28.37
CA ILE A 605 -11.44 -7.04 27.08
C ILE A 605 -12.41 -5.86 27.04
N ALA A 606 -13.65 -6.03 27.50
CA ALA A 606 -14.63 -4.95 27.60
C ALA A 606 -14.17 -3.82 28.55
N ALA A 607 -13.43 -4.15 29.60
CA ALA A 607 -12.81 -3.19 30.52
C ALA A 607 -11.49 -2.58 29.98
N GLY A 608 -10.95 -3.09 28.88
CA GLY A 608 -9.67 -2.64 28.31
C GLY A 608 -8.43 -3.00 29.14
N THR A 609 -8.52 -4.00 30.03
CA THR A 609 -7.48 -4.36 31.01
C THR A 609 -6.93 -5.77 30.85
N HIS A 610 -7.23 -6.45 29.73
CA HIS A 610 -6.75 -7.80 29.49
C HIS A 610 -5.20 -7.83 29.37
N PRO A 611 -4.48 -8.64 30.18
CA PRO A 611 -3.02 -8.60 30.25
C PRO A 611 -2.33 -9.03 28.95
N ASP A 612 -2.96 -9.92 28.17
CA ASP A 612 -2.43 -10.44 26.90
C ASP A 612 -3.05 -9.80 25.64
N LEU A 613 -3.83 -8.73 25.78
CA LEU A 613 -4.30 -7.91 24.65
C LEU A 613 -3.68 -6.53 24.74
N GLN A 614 -2.93 -6.12 23.73
CA GLN A 614 -2.38 -4.75 23.67
C GLN A 614 -2.79 -4.05 22.39
N LEU A 615 -3.35 -2.85 22.58
CA LEU A 615 -3.63 -1.93 21.49
C LEU A 615 -2.59 -0.82 21.49
N ILE A 616 -1.85 -0.70 20.40
CA ILE A 616 -0.86 0.34 20.17
C ILE A 616 -1.46 1.42 19.28
N SER A 617 -1.44 2.65 19.79
CA SER A 617 -1.88 3.84 19.09
C SER A 617 -1.01 5.04 19.48
N PHE A 618 -1.46 6.25 19.14
CA PHE A 618 -0.75 7.47 19.45
C PHE A 618 -0.62 7.70 20.96
N ILE A 619 0.57 8.13 21.40
CA ILE A 619 0.84 8.53 22.79
C ILE A 619 1.00 10.05 22.89
N PRO A 620 0.80 10.66 24.07
CA PRO A 620 1.10 12.07 24.30
C PRO A 620 2.56 12.42 23.94
N ASN A 621 2.78 13.63 23.45
CA ASN A 621 4.12 14.19 23.27
C ASN A 621 4.79 14.44 24.64
N LYS A 622 6.08 14.80 24.64
CA LYS A 622 6.83 15.03 25.90
C LYS A 622 6.23 16.12 26.79
N SER A 623 5.43 17.02 26.23
CA SER A 623 4.76 18.12 26.95
C SER A 623 3.39 17.71 27.50
N GLY A 624 2.81 16.60 27.04
CA GLY A 624 1.47 16.13 27.43
C GLY A 624 0.30 16.80 26.70
N ASP A 625 0.53 17.93 26.02
CA ASP A 625 -0.56 18.76 25.47
C ASP A 625 -1.17 18.25 24.15
N LYS A 626 -0.42 17.45 23.39
CA LYS A 626 -0.89 16.90 22.10
C LYS A 626 -0.42 15.46 21.92
N LEU A 627 -1.22 14.66 21.22
CA LEU A 627 -0.81 13.32 20.80
C LEU A 627 0.29 13.41 19.74
N ARG A 628 1.21 12.46 19.76
CA ARG A 628 2.18 12.26 18.68
C ARG A 628 1.45 11.85 17.39
N THR A 629 2.05 12.19 16.26
CA THR A 629 1.54 11.87 14.92
C THR A 629 2.11 10.58 14.34
N GLU A 630 3.06 9.95 15.04
CA GLU A 630 3.75 8.73 14.62
C GLU A 630 3.89 7.74 15.79
N ILE A 631 3.93 6.44 15.45
CA ILE A 631 4.27 5.34 16.35
C ILE A 631 5.78 5.12 16.27
N VAL A 632 6.45 5.34 17.41
CA VAL A 632 7.92 5.36 17.48
C VAL A 632 8.52 4.02 17.87
N ILE A 633 9.82 3.85 17.60
CA ILE A 633 10.55 2.59 17.82
C ILE A 633 10.50 2.11 19.28
N GLU A 634 10.47 3.02 20.26
CA GLU A 634 10.38 2.66 21.68
C GLU A 634 9.10 1.88 22.00
N GLN A 635 7.95 2.34 21.48
CA GLN A 635 6.65 1.65 21.63
C GLN A 635 6.71 0.25 21.01
N VAL A 636 7.34 0.12 19.83
CA VAL A 636 7.49 -1.16 19.13
C VAL A 636 8.44 -2.12 19.84
N ARG A 637 9.52 -1.62 20.45
CA ARG A 637 10.45 -2.46 21.22
C ARG A 637 9.80 -3.00 22.48
N GLU A 638 8.97 -2.19 23.15
CA GLU A 638 8.25 -2.63 24.34
C GLU A 638 7.30 -3.81 24.03
N ILE A 639 6.52 -3.73 22.94
CA ILE A 639 5.64 -4.83 22.53
C ILE A 639 6.41 -6.07 22.06
N THR A 640 7.54 -5.88 21.39
CA THR A 640 8.37 -6.99 20.90
C THR A 640 8.93 -7.78 22.08
N ASN A 641 9.37 -7.08 23.14
CA ASN A 641 9.81 -7.71 24.38
C ASN A 641 8.66 -8.43 25.10
N LYS A 642 7.45 -7.86 25.09
CA LYS A 642 6.28 -8.49 25.71
C LYS A 642 5.78 -9.71 24.95
N LEU A 643 5.79 -9.69 23.61
CA LEU A 643 5.47 -10.85 22.77
C LEU A 643 6.46 -12.00 22.94
N ALA A 644 7.70 -11.71 23.38
CA ALA A 644 8.69 -12.73 23.71
C ALA A 644 8.46 -13.41 25.08
N LEU A 645 7.60 -12.86 25.94
CA LEU A 645 7.23 -13.47 27.22
C LEU A 645 6.09 -14.48 27.02
N THR A 646 5.92 -15.42 27.95
CA THR A 646 4.79 -16.36 28.02
C THR A 646 3.48 -15.63 28.35
N PRO A 647 2.30 -16.09 27.88
CA PRO A 647 1.05 -15.37 28.08
C PRO A 647 0.68 -15.45 29.55
N GLN A 648 0.22 -14.35 30.13
CA GLN A 648 -0.13 -14.27 31.55
C GLN A 648 -1.47 -14.94 31.83
N TYR A 649 -2.34 -14.97 30.83
CA TYR A 649 -3.71 -15.43 30.89
C TYR A 649 -4.06 -16.21 29.62
N GLY A 650 -4.32 -17.52 29.75
CA GLY A 650 -4.65 -18.39 28.62
C GLY A 650 -3.43 -18.85 27.81
N VAL A 651 -3.64 -19.13 26.51
CA VAL A 651 -2.64 -19.76 25.62
C VAL A 651 -2.08 -18.81 24.55
N ALA A 652 -2.59 -17.59 24.45
CA ALA A 652 -2.28 -16.68 23.35
C ALA A 652 -2.09 -15.24 23.83
N GLN A 653 -1.38 -14.45 23.03
CA GLN A 653 -1.18 -13.02 23.23
C GLN A 653 -1.34 -12.30 21.89
N VAL A 654 -2.07 -11.20 21.91
CA VAL A 654 -2.45 -10.45 20.71
C VAL A 654 -2.01 -9.00 20.87
N VAL A 655 -1.24 -8.51 19.89
CA VAL A 655 -0.88 -7.10 19.75
C VAL A 655 -1.53 -6.55 18.50
N ILE A 656 -2.31 -5.49 18.65
CA ILE A 656 -2.97 -4.76 17.57
C ILE A 656 -2.33 -3.38 17.44
N VAL A 657 -1.87 -3.02 16.25
CA VAL A 657 -1.33 -1.69 15.94
C VAL A 657 -2.30 -0.92 15.06
N ASP A 658 -2.85 0.19 15.59
CA ASP A 658 -3.87 1.00 14.92
C ASP A 658 -3.68 2.51 15.18
N PRO A 659 -3.38 3.33 14.15
CA PRO A 659 -3.15 2.95 12.76
C PRO A 659 -1.71 2.51 12.48
N ALA A 660 -1.52 1.38 11.80
CA ALA A 660 -0.22 0.91 11.34
C ALA A 660 0.43 1.85 10.31
N ASP A 661 -0.37 2.69 9.63
CA ASP A 661 0.10 3.71 8.68
C ASP A 661 1.02 4.76 9.34
N ALA A 662 0.94 4.90 10.67
CA ALA A 662 1.71 5.85 11.45
C ALA A 662 3.04 5.27 11.99
N ILE A 663 3.34 4.01 11.70
CA ILE A 663 4.61 3.39 12.11
C ILE A 663 5.74 4.02 11.32
N ASN A 664 6.68 4.67 12.02
CA ASN A 664 7.85 5.23 11.35
C ASN A 664 8.81 4.13 10.88
N ARG A 665 9.72 4.43 9.95
CA ARG A 665 10.61 3.42 9.34
C ARG A 665 11.42 2.62 10.37
N SER A 666 11.95 3.28 11.39
CA SER A 666 12.74 2.64 12.44
C SER A 666 11.90 1.67 13.28
N ALA A 667 10.66 2.05 13.59
CA ALA A 667 9.68 1.20 14.26
C ALA A 667 9.26 0.01 13.38
N ALA A 668 9.03 0.23 12.08
CA ALA A 668 8.66 -0.84 11.15
C ALA A 668 9.76 -1.90 11.01
N ASN A 669 11.03 -1.48 10.99
CA ASN A 669 12.16 -2.41 10.96
C ASN A 669 12.28 -3.23 12.26
N ALA A 670 11.91 -2.66 13.41
CA ALA A 670 11.91 -3.38 14.67
C ALA A 670 10.85 -4.50 14.72
N LEU A 671 9.76 -4.41 13.94
CA LEU A 671 8.75 -5.47 13.81
C LEU A 671 9.22 -6.67 12.97
N LEU A 672 10.25 -6.50 12.12
CA LEU A 672 10.62 -7.50 11.12
C LEU A 672 11.04 -8.82 11.78
N LYS A 673 11.84 -8.78 12.84
CA LYS A 673 12.27 -10.00 13.53
C LYS A 673 11.09 -10.79 14.08
N THR A 674 10.13 -10.11 14.71
CA THR A 674 8.90 -10.72 15.24
C THR A 674 8.01 -11.29 14.13
N LEU A 675 8.01 -10.65 12.97
CA LEU A 675 7.29 -11.11 11.78
C LEU A 675 8.02 -12.25 11.03
N GLU A 676 9.34 -12.39 11.19
CA GLU A 676 10.16 -13.44 10.55
C GLU A 676 10.24 -14.71 11.39
N GLU A 677 10.26 -14.57 12.72
CA GLU A 677 10.41 -15.66 13.68
C GLU A 677 9.12 -15.82 14.52
N PRO A 678 8.03 -16.38 13.94
CA PRO A 678 6.77 -16.59 14.65
C PRO A 678 6.95 -17.48 15.87
N GLN A 679 6.46 -17.03 17.03
CA GLN A 679 6.26 -17.90 18.19
C GLN A 679 4.80 -18.38 18.25
N PRO A 680 4.55 -19.66 18.59
CA PRO A 680 3.19 -20.18 18.73
C PRO A 680 2.37 -19.36 19.74
N GLY A 681 1.11 -19.06 19.41
CA GLY A 681 0.23 -18.26 20.25
C GLY A 681 0.61 -16.77 20.36
N ARG A 682 1.46 -16.25 19.47
CA ARG A 682 1.80 -14.82 19.39
C ARG A 682 1.30 -14.21 18.10
N TYR A 683 0.41 -13.23 18.24
CA TYR A 683 -0.24 -12.59 17.12
C TYR A 683 0.10 -11.10 17.07
N LEU A 684 0.55 -10.64 15.91
CA LEU A 684 0.81 -9.24 15.61
C LEU A 684 -0.09 -8.81 14.46
N TRP A 685 -1.10 -8.00 14.77
CA TRP A 685 -2.08 -7.54 13.80
C TRP A 685 -1.94 -6.06 13.54
N LEU A 686 -1.88 -5.70 12.25
CA LEU A 686 -1.66 -4.36 11.76
C LEU A 686 -2.92 -3.86 11.08
N ILE A 687 -3.45 -2.71 11.52
CA ILE A 687 -4.63 -2.08 10.92
C ILE A 687 -4.18 -0.91 10.07
N SER A 688 -4.46 -0.95 8.78
CA SER A 688 -3.98 0.06 7.83
C SER A 688 -5.10 0.56 6.93
N SER A 689 -5.19 1.88 6.78
CA SER A 689 -6.04 2.51 5.77
C SER A 689 -5.28 2.85 4.49
N ASP A 690 -3.96 2.91 4.57
CA ASP A 690 -3.05 3.14 3.44
C ASP A 690 -1.84 2.18 3.51
N PRO A 691 -1.99 0.91 3.10
CA PRO A 691 -0.95 -0.09 3.26
C PRO A 691 0.33 0.24 2.47
N ALA A 692 0.29 1.17 1.50
CA ALA A 692 1.48 1.59 0.77
C ALA A 692 2.50 2.32 1.66
N ARG A 693 2.06 2.93 2.78
CA ARG A 693 2.95 3.59 3.76
C ARG A 693 3.80 2.60 4.54
N LEU A 694 3.33 1.36 4.68
CA LEU A 694 4.10 0.30 5.31
C LEU A 694 5.21 -0.21 4.37
N PRO A 695 6.44 -0.41 4.88
CA PRO A 695 7.50 -1.05 4.10
C PRO A 695 7.05 -2.37 3.48
N GLN A 696 7.48 -2.64 2.25
CA GLN A 696 7.17 -3.90 1.56
C GLN A 696 7.65 -5.12 2.35
N THR A 697 8.74 -4.97 3.12
CA THR A 697 9.28 -6.00 4.02
C THR A 697 8.28 -6.42 5.10
N VAL A 698 7.52 -5.49 5.67
CA VAL A 698 6.44 -5.77 6.63
C VAL A 698 5.24 -6.39 5.91
N ARG A 699 4.80 -5.77 4.80
CA ARG A 699 3.62 -6.26 4.05
C ARG A 699 3.75 -7.68 3.52
N SER A 700 4.94 -8.06 3.05
CA SER A 700 5.21 -9.40 2.52
C SER A 700 5.20 -10.50 3.59
N ARG A 701 5.34 -10.14 4.87
CA ARG A 701 5.36 -11.07 6.01
C ARG A 701 4.03 -11.10 6.77
N CYS A 702 3.01 -10.39 6.29
CA CYS A 702 1.67 -10.41 6.87
C CYS A 702 0.69 -11.08 5.90
N GLN A 703 -0.16 -11.96 6.43
CA GLN A 703 -1.35 -12.39 5.73
C GLN A 703 -2.31 -11.21 5.59
N ARG A 704 -2.92 -11.01 4.42
CA ARG A 704 -3.72 -9.81 4.13
C ARG A 704 -5.22 -10.08 4.26
N LEU A 705 -5.90 -9.31 5.11
CA LEU A 705 -7.36 -9.24 5.19
C LEU A 705 -7.82 -7.88 4.64
N GLU A 706 -8.45 -7.90 3.47
CA GLU A 706 -8.80 -6.68 2.73
C GLU A 706 -10.28 -6.31 2.86
N PHE A 707 -10.55 -5.11 3.37
CA PHE A 707 -11.87 -4.49 3.46
C PHE A 707 -12.11 -3.64 2.22
N LYS A 708 -13.18 -3.95 1.49
CA LYS A 708 -13.61 -3.17 0.33
C LYS A 708 -14.79 -2.29 0.70
N LEU A 709 -14.99 -1.21 -0.06
CA LEU A 709 -16.19 -0.39 0.11
C LEU A 709 -17.44 -1.24 -0.17
N PRO A 710 -18.47 -1.17 0.69
CA PRO A 710 -19.74 -1.80 0.39
C PRO A 710 -20.40 -1.10 -0.81
N PRO A 711 -21.25 -1.81 -1.58
CA PRO A 711 -22.11 -1.20 -2.58
C PRO A 711 -22.87 0.02 -2.04
N ARG A 712 -23.11 0.99 -2.93
CA ARG A 712 -23.75 2.27 -2.57
C ARG A 712 -25.08 2.08 -1.83
N GLU A 713 -25.89 1.13 -2.27
CA GLU A 713 -27.20 0.85 -1.66
C GLU A 713 -27.07 0.31 -0.23
N GLU A 714 -26.11 -0.59 0.01
CA GLU A 714 -25.81 -1.11 1.36
C GLU A 714 -25.28 -0.01 2.29
N ALA A 715 -24.40 0.86 1.78
CA ALA A 715 -23.89 2.00 2.53
C ALA A 715 -25.00 3.00 2.90
N LEU A 716 -25.95 3.27 1.98
CA LEU A 716 -27.10 4.14 2.25
C LEU A 716 -28.05 3.52 3.28
N ALA A 717 -28.37 2.24 3.14
CA ALA A 717 -29.22 1.52 4.09
C ALA A 717 -28.59 1.50 5.49
N TRP A 718 -27.27 1.29 5.58
CA TRP A 718 -26.54 1.35 6.85
C TRP A 718 -26.59 2.76 7.47
N LEU A 719 -26.38 3.82 6.68
CA LEU A 719 -26.49 5.21 7.17
C LEU A 719 -27.90 5.54 7.67
N GLN A 720 -28.94 5.06 6.98
CA GLN A 720 -30.32 5.22 7.43
C GLN A 720 -30.57 4.49 8.76
N GLN A 721 -29.98 3.30 8.97
CA GLN A 721 -30.05 2.59 10.25
C GLN A 721 -29.32 3.33 11.38
N GLN A 722 -28.30 4.13 11.08
CA GLN A 722 -27.65 4.99 12.07
C GLN A 722 -28.53 6.19 12.50
N GLY A 723 -29.73 6.33 11.91
CA GLY A 723 -30.70 7.38 12.22
C GLY A 723 -30.68 8.58 11.27
N HIS A 724 -29.91 8.50 10.17
CA HIS A 724 -29.81 9.60 9.20
C HIS A 724 -30.94 9.56 8.17
N SER A 725 -31.43 10.74 7.77
CA SER A 725 -32.45 10.82 6.72
C SER A 725 -31.87 10.38 5.36
N GLU A 726 -32.70 9.84 4.47
CA GLU A 726 -32.25 9.37 3.15
C GLU A 726 -31.53 10.48 2.35
N ALA A 727 -32.07 11.70 2.38
CA ALA A 727 -31.48 12.83 1.67
C ALA A 727 -30.09 13.17 2.21
N ALA A 728 -29.94 13.23 3.54
CA ALA A 728 -28.66 13.53 4.18
C ALA A 728 -27.65 12.38 4.01
N ALA A 729 -28.10 11.12 4.12
CA ALA A 729 -27.29 9.94 3.88
C ALA A 729 -26.76 9.88 2.44
N ARG A 730 -27.59 10.20 1.44
CA ARG A 730 -27.18 10.26 0.04
C ARG A 730 -26.18 11.38 -0.22
N GLU A 731 -26.43 12.58 0.29
CA GLU A 731 -25.49 13.70 0.19
C GLU A 731 -24.14 13.37 0.85
N ALA A 732 -24.17 12.83 2.07
CA ALA A 732 -22.98 12.46 2.82
C ALA A 732 -22.19 11.34 2.15
N LEU A 733 -22.86 10.30 1.66
CA LEU A 733 -22.20 9.16 1.03
C LEU A 733 -21.58 9.55 -0.32
N ASP A 734 -22.26 10.39 -1.10
CA ASP A 734 -21.73 10.91 -2.36
C ASP A 734 -20.53 11.83 -2.09
N ALA A 735 -20.63 12.71 -1.09
CA ALA A 735 -19.50 13.53 -0.63
C ALA A 735 -18.33 12.67 -0.13
N ALA A 736 -18.63 11.58 0.56
CA ALA A 736 -17.64 10.63 1.09
C ALA A 736 -17.22 9.59 0.04
N ARG A 737 -17.55 9.75 -1.24
CA ARG A 737 -17.15 8.85 -2.34
C ARG A 737 -17.44 7.37 -2.06
N GLY A 738 -18.56 7.07 -1.43
CA GLY A 738 -18.97 5.71 -1.09
C GLY A 738 -18.37 5.17 0.22
N HIS A 739 -17.70 5.98 1.05
CA HIS A 739 -17.23 5.60 2.38
C HIS A 739 -18.33 5.76 3.45
N PRO A 740 -19.03 4.69 3.88
CA PRO A 740 -20.15 4.81 4.82
C PRO A 740 -19.77 5.36 6.19
N GLY A 741 -18.70 4.85 6.83
CA GLY A 741 -18.32 5.35 8.16
C GLY A 741 -17.82 6.80 8.16
N GLN A 742 -17.24 7.27 7.04
CA GLN A 742 -16.88 8.69 6.92
C GLN A 742 -18.12 9.55 6.70
N ALA A 743 -19.10 9.07 5.93
CA ALA A 743 -20.38 9.73 5.78
C ALA A 743 -21.13 9.84 7.13
N ASP A 744 -21.13 8.78 7.94
CA ASP A 744 -21.74 8.80 9.28
C ASP A 744 -21.03 9.80 10.20
N ASN A 745 -19.69 9.79 10.24
CA ASN A 745 -18.94 10.77 11.04
C ASN A 745 -19.25 12.21 10.60
N TRP A 746 -19.29 12.51 9.31
CA TRP A 746 -19.61 13.86 8.83
C TRP A 746 -21.05 14.29 9.10
N LEU A 747 -21.99 13.35 9.18
CA LEU A 747 -23.37 13.60 9.57
C LEU A 747 -23.50 13.85 11.08
N ARG A 748 -22.62 13.27 11.90
CA ARG A 748 -22.60 13.43 13.36
C ARG A 748 -21.81 14.64 13.86
N GLU A 749 -20.71 15.00 13.19
CA GLU A 749 -19.74 16.02 13.63
C GLU A 749 -19.80 17.32 12.80
N ASP A 750 -20.96 17.64 12.22
CA ASP A 750 -21.16 18.83 11.35
C ASP A 750 -20.20 18.94 10.14
N GLY A 751 -19.51 17.87 9.76
CA GLY A 751 -18.54 17.85 8.66
C GLY A 751 -19.12 18.24 7.30
N LEU A 752 -20.42 17.98 7.08
CA LEU A 752 -21.14 18.47 5.89
C LEU A 752 -21.28 19.99 5.85
N SER A 753 -21.47 20.63 7.00
CA SER A 753 -21.54 22.09 7.08
C SER A 753 -20.19 22.70 6.70
N LEU A 754 -19.11 22.14 7.24
CA LEU A 754 -17.74 22.53 6.93
C LEU A 754 -17.41 22.35 5.44
N ARG A 755 -17.87 21.26 4.81
CA ARG A 755 -17.72 21.06 3.36
C ARG A 755 -18.45 22.13 2.54
N ARG A 756 -19.66 22.52 2.95
CA ARG A 756 -20.43 23.60 2.29
C ARG A 756 -19.74 24.94 2.48
N ASP A 757 -19.15 25.20 3.64
CA ASP A 757 -18.36 26.41 3.91
C ASP A 757 -17.15 26.50 2.98
N VAL A 758 -16.38 25.41 2.86
CA VAL A 758 -15.24 25.33 1.94
C VAL A 758 -15.69 25.61 0.50
N GLY A 759 -16.82 25.06 0.05
CA GLY A 759 -17.37 25.34 -1.27
C GLY A 759 -17.69 26.82 -1.47
N ARG A 760 -18.41 27.44 -0.52
CA ARG A 760 -18.73 28.88 -0.56
C ARG A 760 -17.47 29.74 -0.56
N GLU A 761 -16.47 29.38 0.22
CA GLU A 761 -15.20 30.10 0.33
C GLU A 761 -14.38 30.01 -0.96
N LEU A 762 -14.33 28.84 -1.60
CA LEU A 762 -13.71 28.66 -2.90
C LEU A 762 -14.45 29.44 -4.00
N GLU A 763 -15.77 29.55 -3.94
CA GLU A 763 -16.57 30.39 -4.85
C GLU A 763 -16.34 31.89 -4.61
N GLN A 764 -16.25 32.32 -3.35
CA GLN A 764 -15.93 33.70 -2.99
C GLN A 764 -14.51 34.09 -3.42
N LEU A 765 -13.56 33.19 -3.22
CA LEU A 765 -12.20 33.31 -3.72
C LEU A 765 -12.21 33.41 -5.25
N ALA A 766 -12.96 32.54 -5.94
CA ALA A 766 -13.09 32.57 -7.40
C ALA A 766 -13.71 33.89 -7.91
N ALA A 767 -14.68 34.44 -7.18
CA ALA A 767 -15.33 35.71 -7.48
C ALA A 767 -14.50 36.94 -7.07
N GLY A 768 -13.32 36.78 -6.48
CA GLY A 768 -12.46 37.88 -6.02
C GLY A 768 -13.01 38.63 -4.79
N LYS A 769 -13.93 38.02 -4.04
CA LYS A 769 -14.58 38.62 -2.85
C LYS A 769 -13.77 38.44 -1.56
N THR A 770 -12.83 37.49 -1.54
CA THR A 770 -11.97 37.17 -0.39
C THR A 770 -10.56 36.86 -0.91
N GLY A 771 -9.52 37.36 -0.22
CA GLY A 771 -8.13 37.11 -0.60
C GLY A 771 -7.63 35.72 -0.21
N ALA A 772 -6.72 35.13 -1.00
CA ALA A 772 -6.16 33.80 -0.73
C ALA A 772 -5.39 33.72 0.61
N VAL A 773 -4.74 34.82 1.03
CA VAL A 773 -4.00 34.91 2.29
C VAL A 773 -4.93 34.88 3.50
N GLU A 774 -5.99 35.70 3.46
CA GLU A 774 -7.02 35.75 4.50
C GLU A 774 -7.72 34.40 4.66
N LEU A 775 -8.05 33.75 3.53
CA LEU A 775 -8.70 32.45 3.54
C LEU A 775 -7.78 31.33 4.07
N ALA A 776 -6.50 31.35 3.71
CA ALA A 776 -5.53 30.37 4.22
C ALA A 776 -5.33 30.48 5.74
N GLN A 777 -5.25 31.71 6.27
CA GLN A 777 -5.18 31.96 7.71
C GLN A 777 -6.42 31.42 8.41
N LYS A 778 -7.61 31.68 7.85
CA LYS A 778 -8.88 31.14 8.36
C LYS A 778 -8.90 29.61 8.36
N TRP A 779 -8.42 28.97 7.28
CA TRP A 779 -8.39 27.51 7.16
C TRP A 779 -7.42 26.85 8.15
N CYS A 780 -6.34 27.53 8.52
CA CYS A 780 -5.31 27.04 9.42
C CYS A 780 -5.48 27.48 10.89
N ALA A 781 -6.54 28.22 11.21
CA ALA A 781 -6.77 28.75 12.56
C ALA A 781 -7.22 27.69 13.58
N ASP A 782 -7.65 26.51 13.12
CA ASP A 782 -8.10 25.39 13.95
C ASP A 782 -7.51 24.05 13.44
N ASP A 783 -7.83 22.95 14.13
CA ASP A 783 -7.33 21.62 13.78
C ASP A 783 -8.01 20.99 12.53
N ASN A 784 -8.92 21.71 11.85
CA ASN A 784 -9.66 21.21 10.68
C ASN A 784 -8.99 21.52 9.33
N ALA A 785 -7.80 22.13 9.32
CA ALA A 785 -7.09 22.51 8.09
C ALA A 785 -6.96 21.34 7.09
N ALA A 786 -6.57 20.16 7.58
CA ALA A 786 -6.43 18.96 6.73
C ALA A 786 -7.77 18.46 6.17
N LEU A 787 -8.86 18.63 6.92
CA LEU A 787 -10.21 18.26 6.51
C LEU A 787 -10.75 19.26 5.47
N ARG A 788 -10.50 20.57 5.66
CA ARG A 788 -10.85 21.60 4.66
C ARG A 788 -10.14 21.38 3.32
N LEU A 789 -8.84 21.09 3.34
CA LEU A 789 -8.07 20.76 2.14
C LEU A 789 -8.62 19.52 1.42
N ARG A 790 -9.07 18.52 2.18
CA ARG A 790 -9.71 17.33 1.62
C ARG A 790 -11.03 17.69 0.92
N PHE A 791 -11.89 18.44 1.60
CA PHE A 791 -13.15 18.89 0.99
C PHE A 791 -12.92 19.74 -0.26
N ALA A 792 -11.90 20.59 -0.23
CA ALA A 792 -11.52 21.42 -1.36
C ALA A 792 -11.08 20.56 -2.56
N ALA A 793 -10.25 19.54 -2.33
CA ALA A 793 -9.85 18.57 -3.36
C ALA A 793 -11.07 17.83 -3.93
N ASP A 794 -11.97 17.36 -3.07
CA ASP A 794 -13.20 16.66 -3.47
C ASP A 794 -14.11 17.53 -4.33
N LEU A 795 -14.26 18.82 -3.97
CA LEU A 795 -15.04 19.79 -4.74
C LEU A 795 -14.41 20.11 -6.10
N ALA A 796 -13.07 20.22 -6.17
CA ALA A 796 -12.34 20.41 -7.42
C ALA A 796 -12.59 19.28 -8.42
N LEU A 797 -12.56 18.03 -7.94
CA LEU A 797 -12.82 16.83 -8.73
C LEU A 797 -14.30 16.73 -9.15
N ALA A 798 -15.22 17.06 -8.24
CA ALA A 798 -16.66 17.09 -8.53
C ALA A 798 -16.96 18.09 -9.65
N GLN A 799 -16.36 19.29 -9.59
CA GLN A 799 -16.48 20.31 -10.63
C GLN A 799 -15.90 19.85 -11.98
N ALA A 800 -14.79 19.10 -11.96
CA ALA A 800 -14.21 18.53 -13.18
C ALA A 800 -15.12 17.46 -13.82
N SER A 801 -15.87 16.72 -13.00
CA SER A 801 -16.74 15.63 -13.44
C SER A 801 -18.06 16.14 -14.04
N THR A 802 -18.61 17.26 -13.54
CA THR A 802 -19.80 17.91 -14.09
C THR A 802 -19.52 18.70 -15.37
N ASP A 803 -18.34 19.32 -15.50
CA ASP A 803 -17.95 20.15 -16.66
C ASP A 803 -17.34 19.35 -17.84
N ALA A 804 -17.38 18.01 -17.79
CA ALA A 804 -16.74 17.08 -18.74
C ALA A 804 -17.12 17.28 -20.24
N LEU A 805 -18.08 18.16 -20.54
CA LEU A 805 -18.59 18.44 -21.88
C LEU A 805 -18.04 19.72 -22.55
N THR A 806 -17.19 20.54 -21.92
CA THR A 806 -16.93 21.89 -22.48
C THR A 806 -15.47 22.33 -22.71
N THR A 807 -14.44 21.88 -21.98
CA THR A 807 -13.03 22.27 -22.28
C THR A 807 -11.95 21.36 -21.63
N PRO A 808 -11.08 20.67 -22.41
CA PRO A 808 -9.99 19.81 -21.89
C PRO A 808 -8.97 20.52 -20.99
N GLU A 809 -8.70 21.80 -21.25
CA GLU A 809 -7.72 22.61 -20.50
C GLU A 809 -8.16 22.90 -19.07
N ARG A 810 -9.46 22.99 -18.81
CA ARG A 810 -10.03 23.21 -17.47
C ARG A 810 -9.95 21.94 -16.63
N LEU A 811 -10.16 20.78 -17.26
CA LEU A 811 -10.04 19.47 -16.63
C LEU A 811 -8.60 19.19 -16.16
N HIS A 812 -7.59 19.49 -16.98
CA HIS A 812 -6.18 19.38 -16.57
C HIS A 812 -5.81 20.31 -15.41
N LYS A 813 -6.36 21.53 -15.35
CA LYS A 813 -6.13 22.45 -14.23
C LYS A 813 -6.75 21.96 -12.93
N LEU A 814 -7.99 21.46 -12.98
CA LEU A 814 -8.66 20.91 -11.81
C LEU A 814 -7.99 19.63 -11.30
N ALA A 815 -7.48 18.77 -12.20
CA ALA A 815 -6.68 17.61 -11.84
C ALA A 815 -5.34 17.99 -11.18
N ALA A 816 -4.61 18.95 -11.76
CA ALA A 816 -3.36 19.44 -11.17
C ALA A 816 -3.59 20.10 -9.79
N TRP A 817 -4.71 20.79 -9.63
CA TRP A 817 -5.12 21.40 -8.36
C TRP A 817 -5.52 20.35 -7.32
N PHE A 818 -6.25 19.30 -7.72
CA PHE A 818 -6.56 18.15 -6.87
C PHE A 818 -5.29 17.49 -6.32
N ASP A 819 -4.29 17.27 -7.18
CA ASP A 819 -3.01 16.69 -6.77
C ASP A 819 -2.24 17.64 -5.83
N ALA A 820 -2.28 18.95 -6.10
CA ALA A 820 -1.67 19.96 -5.24
C ALA A 820 -2.32 20.00 -3.86
N ALA A 821 -3.66 19.95 -3.78
CA ALA A 821 -4.39 19.96 -2.52
C ALA A 821 -4.07 18.73 -1.65
N ASN A 822 -3.94 17.56 -2.27
CA ASN A 822 -3.54 16.34 -1.57
C ASN A 822 -2.08 16.42 -1.07
N ARG A 823 -1.16 16.95 -1.88
CA ARG A 823 0.23 17.18 -1.44
C ARG A 823 0.32 18.17 -0.28
N THR A 824 -0.39 19.30 -0.35
CA THR A 824 -0.45 20.29 0.73
C THR A 824 -0.99 19.66 2.02
N ARG A 825 -1.99 18.78 1.92
CA ARG A 825 -2.51 18.04 3.09
C ARG A 825 -1.48 17.10 3.72
N ASP A 826 -0.62 16.47 2.92
CA ASP A 826 0.49 15.66 3.44
C ASP A 826 1.57 16.54 4.08
N LEU A 827 1.85 17.72 3.53
CA LEU A 827 2.78 18.70 4.11
C LEU A 827 2.31 19.22 5.47
N LEU A 828 1.00 19.33 5.72
CA LEU A 828 0.46 19.69 7.05
C LEU A 828 0.83 18.71 8.17
N ARG A 829 1.30 17.49 7.84
CA ARG A 829 1.78 16.50 8.81
C ARG A 829 3.27 16.66 9.14
N THR A 830 3.95 17.59 8.48
CA THR A 830 5.38 17.89 8.63
C THR A 830 5.59 19.20 9.38
N THR A 831 6.84 19.61 9.63
CA THR A 831 7.20 20.85 10.33
C THR A 831 7.02 22.14 9.49
N VAL A 832 6.45 22.04 8.29
CA VAL A 832 6.25 23.17 7.38
C VAL A 832 5.17 24.12 7.90
N ARG A 833 5.35 25.42 7.67
CA ARG A 833 4.33 26.45 7.92
C ARG A 833 3.07 26.20 7.08
N ALA A 834 2.04 25.66 7.75
CA ALA A 834 0.77 25.26 7.17
C ALA A 834 0.09 26.35 6.35
N ASP A 835 0.13 27.59 6.84
CA ASP A 835 -0.50 28.74 6.23
C ASP A 835 0.08 29.08 4.84
N LEU A 836 1.41 29.09 4.69
CA LEU A 836 2.07 29.37 3.41
C LEU A 836 1.75 28.32 2.35
N ALA A 837 1.73 27.05 2.72
CA ALA A 837 1.43 25.95 1.80
C ALA A 837 -0.04 25.97 1.34
N VAL A 838 -0.96 26.44 2.19
CA VAL A 838 -2.38 26.62 1.84
C VAL A 838 -2.59 27.87 0.97
N VAL A 839 -1.85 28.96 1.21
CA VAL A 839 -1.90 30.17 0.35
C VAL A 839 -1.53 29.84 -1.09
N GLU A 840 -0.43 29.12 -1.30
CA GLU A 840 0.04 28.75 -2.65
C GLU A 840 -1.03 27.94 -3.40
N LEU A 841 -1.67 26.99 -2.71
CA LEU A 841 -2.76 26.19 -3.27
C LEU A 841 -3.98 27.04 -3.65
N LEU A 842 -4.42 27.94 -2.75
CA LEU A 842 -5.60 28.78 -2.97
C LEU A 842 -5.38 29.76 -4.13
N LEU A 843 -4.16 30.31 -4.28
CA LEU A 843 -3.82 31.16 -5.42
C LEU A 843 -3.95 30.41 -6.77
N ALA A 844 -3.67 29.11 -6.80
CA ALA A 844 -3.81 28.29 -8.00
C ALA A 844 -5.28 28.02 -8.39
N TRP A 845 -6.25 28.28 -7.52
CA TRP A 845 -7.68 28.02 -7.75
C TRP A 845 -8.31 28.97 -8.79
N ASN A 846 -7.93 30.26 -8.79
CA ASN A 846 -8.74 31.27 -9.47
C ASN A 846 -8.36 31.53 -10.94
N LYS A 847 -7.07 31.69 -11.28
CA LYS A 847 -6.62 31.92 -12.67
C LYS A 847 -5.11 31.71 -12.72
N GLY A 848 -4.65 30.84 -13.61
CA GLY A 848 -3.29 30.32 -13.62
C GLY A 848 -2.20 31.39 -13.55
N ILE A 849 -1.17 31.10 -12.75
CA ILE A 849 0.05 31.88 -12.61
C ILE A 849 0.61 32.17 -14.01
N LEU A 850 0.79 33.45 -14.32
CA LEU A 850 1.54 33.88 -15.50
C LEU A 850 3.02 33.85 -15.12
N SER A 851 3.87 33.32 -16.00
CA SER A 851 5.32 33.41 -15.82
C SER A 851 5.90 34.24 -16.95
N LEU A 852 6.65 35.29 -16.61
CA LEU A 852 7.39 36.10 -17.56
C LEU A 852 8.86 36.08 -17.17
N ALA A 853 9.68 35.44 -18.00
CA ALA A 853 11.13 35.44 -17.83
C ALA A 853 11.76 36.43 -18.81
N VAL A 854 12.32 37.51 -18.28
CA VAL A 854 12.94 38.57 -19.09
C VAL A 854 14.44 38.32 -19.14
N LYS A 855 14.96 38.04 -20.34
CA LYS A 855 16.34 37.56 -20.53
C LYS A 855 17.39 38.66 -20.47
N ASP A 856 17.05 39.89 -20.85
CA ASP A 856 18.00 41.00 -20.93
C ASP A 856 17.30 42.37 -20.72
N LYS A 857 18.12 43.41 -20.58
CA LYS A 857 17.67 44.79 -20.32
C LYS A 857 16.84 45.38 -21.49
N ALA A 858 17.05 44.93 -22.72
CA ALA A 858 16.29 45.41 -23.89
C ALA A 858 14.88 44.81 -23.92
N ALA A 859 14.75 43.52 -23.64
CA ALA A 859 13.46 42.84 -23.49
C ALA A 859 12.66 43.40 -22.30
N LEU A 860 13.33 43.76 -21.21
CA LEU A 860 12.69 44.42 -20.07
C LEU A 860 12.13 45.79 -20.46
N TYR A 861 12.90 46.58 -21.21
CA TYR A 861 12.47 47.88 -21.69
C TYR A 861 11.26 47.77 -22.64
N SER A 862 11.28 46.84 -23.60
CA SER A 862 10.16 46.65 -24.54
C SER A 862 8.87 46.19 -23.85
N ALA A 863 8.97 45.46 -22.74
CA ALA A 863 7.82 45.00 -21.97
C ALA A 863 7.32 46.01 -20.93
N TYR A 864 8.14 46.95 -20.47
CA TYR A 864 7.78 47.86 -19.37
C TYR A 864 6.87 49.01 -19.82
N MET A 865 5.85 49.33 -19.01
CA MET A 865 4.88 50.40 -19.24
C MET A 865 5.04 51.50 -18.17
N PRO A 866 5.92 52.49 -18.38
CA PRO A 866 6.25 53.50 -17.37
C PRO A 866 5.12 54.51 -17.09
N PHE A 867 4.19 54.67 -18.02
CA PHE A 867 3.05 55.59 -17.94
C PHE A 867 1.87 55.05 -17.12
N VAL A 868 1.94 53.79 -16.68
CA VAL A 868 0.90 53.14 -15.88
C VAL A 868 1.13 53.47 -14.40
N LYS A 869 0.06 53.84 -13.69
CA LYS A 869 0.14 54.07 -12.23
C LYS A 869 0.70 52.81 -11.54
N ASN A 870 1.77 52.97 -10.77
CA ASN A 870 2.54 51.91 -10.09
C ASN A 870 3.40 51.01 -11.00
N GLY A 871 3.56 51.39 -12.27
CA GLY A 871 4.28 50.61 -13.28
C GLY A 871 3.42 49.50 -13.86
N GLY A 872 3.66 49.15 -15.12
CA GLY A 872 3.01 48.02 -15.78
C GLY A 872 3.99 47.19 -16.58
N ILE A 873 3.63 45.94 -16.87
CA ILE A 873 4.42 45.06 -17.71
C ILE A 873 3.55 44.32 -18.72
N PHE A 874 4.00 44.28 -19.96
CA PHE A 874 3.37 43.53 -21.03
C PHE A 874 3.81 42.06 -20.96
N VAL A 875 2.83 41.16 -20.87
CA VAL A 875 3.02 39.72 -20.81
C VAL A 875 2.53 39.12 -22.14
N PRO A 876 3.44 38.62 -23.01
CA PRO A 876 3.05 37.90 -24.21
C PRO A 876 2.30 36.63 -23.83
N THR A 877 1.06 36.50 -24.28
CA THR A 877 0.23 35.32 -23.97
C THR A 877 -0.82 35.11 -25.06
N PRO A 878 -1.01 33.87 -25.55
CA PRO A 878 -2.09 33.54 -26.47
C PRO A 878 -3.44 33.40 -25.75
N LYS A 879 -3.45 33.42 -24.42
CA LYS A 879 -4.66 33.25 -23.60
C LYS A 879 -5.51 34.53 -23.65
N ARG A 880 -6.84 34.35 -23.66
CA ARG A 880 -7.79 35.47 -23.59
C ARG A 880 -7.94 35.94 -22.15
N TYR A 881 -7.84 37.25 -21.97
CA TYR A 881 -8.11 37.94 -20.72
C TYR A 881 -9.02 39.14 -21.02
N PHE A 882 -9.73 39.60 -20.01
CA PHE A 882 -10.56 40.79 -20.07
C PHE A 882 -9.91 41.94 -19.29
N LEU A 883 -10.22 43.16 -19.71
CA LEU A 883 -9.82 44.34 -18.94
C LEU A 883 -10.43 44.25 -17.54
N GLY A 884 -9.58 44.46 -16.53
CA GLY A 884 -9.94 44.37 -15.13
C GLY A 884 -9.70 43.02 -14.46
N ASP A 885 -9.30 41.98 -15.20
CA ASP A 885 -8.92 40.69 -14.62
C ASP A 885 -7.75 40.85 -13.63
N GLU A 886 -7.84 40.24 -12.45
CA GLU A 886 -6.72 40.10 -11.53
C GLU A 886 -5.85 38.91 -11.92
N VAL A 887 -4.54 39.11 -11.91
CA VAL A 887 -3.55 38.12 -12.33
C VAL A 887 -2.37 38.08 -11.37
N PHE A 888 -1.80 36.88 -11.21
CA PHE A 888 -0.56 36.67 -10.48
C PHE A 888 0.56 36.35 -11.46
N LEU A 889 1.62 37.14 -11.44
CA LEU A 889 2.76 37.09 -12.34
C LEU A 889 4.03 36.68 -11.58
N LEU A 890 4.65 35.57 -11.97
CA LEU A 890 6.04 35.25 -11.61
C LEU A 890 6.97 35.93 -12.61
N LEU A 891 7.57 37.04 -12.20
CA LEU A 891 8.49 37.83 -13.00
C LEU A 891 9.93 37.44 -12.68
N THR A 892 10.70 37.01 -13.68
CA THR A 892 12.16 36.85 -13.57
C THR A 892 12.82 38.02 -14.29
N LEU A 893 13.58 38.84 -13.55
CA LEU A 893 14.30 40.00 -14.10
C LEU A 893 15.67 39.57 -14.65
N PRO A 894 16.27 40.37 -15.56
CA PRO A 894 17.63 40.12 -16.04
C PRO A 894 18.63 40.02 -14.88
N ASP A 895 19.60 39.11 -15.00
CA ASP A 895 20.67 38.88 -14.02
C ASP A 895 20.21 38.38 -12.63
N SER A 896 18.93 37.99 -12.49
CA SER A 896 18.40 37.36 -11.28
C SER A 896 17.78 35.99 -11.58
N SER A 897 18.15 34.97 -10.79
CA SER A 897 17.48 33.66 -10.78
C SER A 897 16.24 33.63 -9.89
N GLU A 898 15.95 34.73 -9.19
CA GLU A 898 14.81 34.87 -8.30
C GLU A 898 13.53 35.12 -9.10
N ARG A 899 12.49 34.31 -8.86
CA ARG A 899 11.15 34.53 -9.43
C ARG A 899 10.37 35.44 -8.49
N LEU A 900 10.20 36.69 -8.87
CA LEU A 900 9.46 37.67 -8.09
C LEU A 900 7.96 37.44 -8.27
N PRO A 901 7.21 37.11 -7.21
CA PRO A 901 5.76 37.05 -7.27
C PRO A 901 5.17 38.46 -7.30
N VAL A 902 4.32 38.75 -8.29
CA VAL A 902 3.71 40.07 -8.46
C VAL A 902 2.22 39.93 -8.73
N ALA A 903 1.40 40.49 -7.85
CA ALA A 903 -0.03 40.66 -8.12
C ALA A 903 -0.24 41.87 -9.02
N GLY A 904 -1.17 41.77 -9.96
CA GLY A 904 -1.49 42.86 -10.86
C GLY A 904 -2.85 42.74 -11.53
N LYS A 905 -3.26 43.81 -12.21
CA LYS A 905 -4.56 43.91 -12.88
C LYS A 905 -4.37 44.13 -14.38
N VAL A 906 -5.13 43.40 -15.20
CA VAL A 906 -5.09 43.56 -16.66
C VAL A 906 -5.71 44.91 -17.04
N ILE A 907 -4.93 45.77 -17.65
CA ILE A 907 -5.35 47.12 -18.08
C ILE A 907 -5.25 47.33 -19.59
N TRP A 908 -4.66 46.37 -20.30
CA TRP A 908 -4.49 46.40 -21.75
C TRP A 908 -4.58 44.99 -22.31
N VAL A 909 -5.24 44.81 -23.45
CA VAL A 909 -5.32 43.52 -24.15
C VAL A 909 -5.01 43.73 -25.63
N THR A 910 -3.97 43.04 -26.12
CA THR A 910 -3.64 42.97 -27.55
C THR A 910 -4.13 41.61 -28.08
N PRO A 911 -5.24 41.55 -28.84
CA PRO A 911 -5.80 40.31 -29.33
C PRO A 911 -4.89 39.64 -30.37
N ALA A 912 -4.99 38.31 -30.50
CA ALA A 912 -4.29 37.56 -31.53
C ALA A 912 -4.75 38.00 -32.93
N GLY A 913 -3.80 38.33 -33.81
CA GLY A 913 -4.09 38.81 -35.17
C GLY A 913 -4.35 40.33 -35.28
N ALA A 914 -4.03 41.11 -34.25
CA ALA A 914 -4.10 42.57 -34.31
C ALA A 914 -3.26 43.14 -35.47
N GLN A 915 -3.76 44.19 -36.14
CA GLN A 915 -3.08 44.82 -37.27
C GLN A 915 -1.69 45.36 -36.89
N GLY A 916 -0.73 45.26 -37.82
CA GLY A 916 0.63 45.81 -37.66
C GLY A 916 1.66 44.86 -37.02
N ASN A 917 1.45 43.53 -37.08
CA ASN A 917 2.38 42.52 -36.56
C ASN A 917 2.70 42.66 -35.05
N ARG A 918 1.74 43.18 -34.27
CA ARG A 918 1.88 43.37 -32.82
C ARG A 918 1.78 42.05 -32.08
N THR A 919 2.63 41.84 -31.08
CA THR A 919 2.65 40.64 -30.24
C THR A 919 1.35 40.53 -29.44
N ALA A 920 0.67 39.39 -29.53
CA ALA A 920 -0.52 39.11 -28.74
C ALA A 920 -0.17 38.96 -27.25
N GLY A 921 -0.96 39.57 -26.37
CA GLY A 921 -0.68 39.56 -24.95
C GLY A 921 -1.49 40.58 -24.17
N ILE A 922 -1.10 40.79 -22.91
CA ILE A 922 -1.80 41.66 -21.97
C ILE A 922 -0.84 42.62 -21.28
N GLY A 923 -1.28 43.85 -21.01
CA GLY A 923 -0.59 44.77 -20.11
C GLY A 923 -1.15 44.62 -18.70
N VAL A 924 -0.27 44.30 -17.76
CA VAL A 924 -0.58 44.09 -16.34
C VAL A 924 -0.08 45.28 -15.55
N GLN A 925 -0.98 46.00 -14.90
CA GLN A 925 -0.67 47.03 -13.90
C GLN A 925 -0.22 46.36 -12.61
N LEU A 926 0.94 46.74 -12.07
CA LEU A 926 1.47 46.17 -10.84
C LEU A 926 0.72 46.76 -9.63
N ALA A 927 0.44 45.94 -8.62
CA ALA A 927 -0.17 46.38 -7.36
C ALA A 927 0.81 47.21 -6.51
N ASP A 928 0.28 48.10 -5.64
CA ASP A 928 1.10 48.78 -4.64
C ASP A 928 1.66 47.77 -3.62
N GLY A 929 2.97 47.80 -3.40
CA GLY A 929 3.58 47.13 -2.25
C GLY A 929 3.21 47.88 -0.97
N GLN A 930 3.11 47.18 0.17
CA GLN A 930 2.91 47.86 1.46
C GLN A 930 4.09 48.81 1.74
N GLU A 931 3.81 49.96 2.35
CA GLU A 931 4.81 50.98 2.70
C GLU A 931 5.98 50.36 3.47
N GLY A 932 7.15 50.28 2.84
CA GLY A 932 8.38 49.74 3.42
C GLY A 932 9.09 48.67 2.60
N GLU A 933 8.44 48.03 1.62
CA GLU A 933 9.09 47.10 0.67
C GLU A 933 9.61 47.82 -0.58
N THR A 934 10.78 47.40 -1.09
CA THR A 934 11.31 47.88 -2.38
C THR A 934 10.36 47.42 -3.50
N THR A 935 9.48 48.31 -3.95
CA THR A 935 8.46 47.98 -4.96
C THR A 935 9.11 47.38 -6.21
N VAL A 936 8.45 46.38 -6.83
CA VAL A 936 8.89 45.76 -8.09
C VAL A 936 9.18 46.81 -9.16
N ARG A 937 8.38 47.88 -9.18
CA ARG A 937 8.61 49.09 -9.94
C ARG A 937 10.02 49.65 -9.74
N HIS A 938 10.44 49.88 -8.49
CA HIS A 938 11.77 50.41 -8.17
C HIS A 938 12.88 49.47 -8.65
N LYS A 939 12.71 48.14 -8.51
CA LYS A 939 13.68 47.16 -9.05
C LYS A 939 13.79 47.26 -10.58
N ILE A 940 12.66 47.32 -11.28
CA ILE A 940 12.62 47.46 -12.76
C ILE A 940 13.25 48.80 -13.19
N GLU A 941 12.87 49.91 -12.56
CA GLU A 941 13.38 51.25 -12.88
C GLU A 941 14.87 51.40 -12.55
N THR A 942 15.37 50.71 -11.53
CA THR A 942 16.81 50.64 -11.22
C THR A 942 17.57 49.89 -12.31
N ILE A 943 17.07 48.74 -12.78
CA ILE A 943 17.67 47.99 -13.89
C ILE A 943 17.60 48.82 -15.19
N LEU A 944 16.49 49.52 -15.43
CA LEU A 944 16.26 50.37 -16.60
C LEU A 944 16.83 51.79 -16.47
N ALA A 945 17.59 52.10 -15.42
CA ALA A 945 18.20 53.41 -15.22
C ALA A 945 18.97 53.84 -16.50
N GLY A 946 18.69 55.06 -16.96
CA GLY A 946 19.23 55.64 -18.20
C GLY A 946 18.47 55.32 -19.50
N LEU A 947 17.46 54.43 -19.49
CA LEU A 947 16.64 54.08 -20.66
C LEU A 947 15.17 54.53 -20.55
N THR A 948 14.69 54.86 -19.35
CA THR A 948 13.28 55.22 -19.09
C THR A 948 12.78 56.47 -19.83
N GLY A 949 13.68 57.31 -20.35
CA GLY A 949 13.37 58.46 -21.22
C GLY A 949 13.74 58.27 -22.70
N SER A 950 14.01 57.05 -23.15
CA SER A 950 14.33 56.75 -24.56
C SER A 950 13.07 56.76 -25.44
N ASP A 951 13.17 57.24 -26.68
CA ASP A 951 12.09 57.23 -27.70
C ASP A 951 11.95 55.89 -28.43
N LYS A 952 12.40 54.78 -27.82
CA LYS A 952 12.36 53.46 -28.48
C LYS A 952 10.96 52.84 -28.33
N PRO A 953 10.43 52.18 -29.37
CA PRO A 953 9.11 51.57 -29.30
C PRO A 953 9.06 50.43 -28.29
N THR A 954 7.91 50.27 -27.64
CA THR A 954 7.61 49.21 -26.67
C THR A 954 6.55 48.26 -27.24
N HIS A 955 6.18 47.20 -26.54
CA HIS A 955 5.05 46.36 -26.96
C HIS A 955 3.69 47.07 -26.87
N THR A 956 3.63 48.21 -26.17
CA THR A 956 2.39 48.93 -25.85
C THR A 956 2.31 50.34 -26.43
N MET A 957 3.44 50.89 -26.92
CA MET A 957 3.58 52.16 -27.62
C MET A 957 4.42 51.93 -28.87
#